data_AF-W4QC16-F1
#
_entry.id   AF-W4QC16-F1
#
_cell.length_a   1.000
_cell.length_b   1.000
_cell.length_c   1.000
_cell.angle_alpha   90.00
_cell.angle_beta   90.00
_cell.angle_gamma   90.00
#
_symmetry.space_group_name_H-M   'P 1'
#
loop_
_entity.id
_entity.type
_entity.pdbx_description
1 polymer ?
#
loop_
_entity_poly.entity_id
_entity_poly.type
_entity_poly.pdbx_seq_one_letter_code
_entity_poly.pdbx_strand_id
1 'polypeptide(L)'
;MTAEVWGHGVGKSEYFNYGFDSVINFTFQGEGGNGPAYDLNSMENTFSSYANQINTDSAFNVLSYISQHDTHLYPRDNLIEGGTFLMLLPGAVKVFYGDETARPFGPTGSDPHQGTRSSMNWDSINEDVLFHWQKMGQFRNRHIAIGAGEHQQISEAPYTFSRIYEDDEISDEVVVSVGANGKTTINVSSVFTDGEVVRDFYTDETATVINGEVTFNANDHGVILVEREGAALPNVSASPEGGEFEDESIDVTLHLQRAEVGAYTIDGSDPNTNGTSYGNGDTITLGTDVEVGESVTLRLHAENDAGSVEEEYIFTKVPSYAQVGADPPGGDFTGESIEVTLYAKNVNVASYSLNGVEVEYFDGDQIIIGENIEPGESMVLSLFAENEFGKAEEQYTYTKVDGLTIYFKKPQNWGTPHLYFYGTEPEIDEPTWTEAPEMEWVTGDWYSYKIEGTESAYVIFKDQDNQWPGSGQPGFFRDADGWFDGKWHDDNPEQPTIPQAPKNLRANQVTIDSVSLEWDTPDQQVDYYAIYRNGERIAESEIATFVDENLESSTAYIYYVVAVNPLGESSASEEFEIRTRDNEDSNKLTIYYQGFDQAYIHYKIGNSSWTTAPGEKMSLSSFENHHVITIDLDHEEELTAAFNNGRGQWDNNQGADYSFTSGIYTVKNGHVVEGAPDSVINDEKVTIYYYTNWDYPRIHYALSDGEWTAVPGVAMSRFHDYPEYAVITLNLGTANRLKAAFNNSFGSWDSNEGRDYEFAKGIYTLRNGQIFNGTPNNNFY
;
A
#
# COMPACT_ATOMS: atom_id res chain seq x y z
N MET A 1 16.78 -25.59 -27.85
CA MET A 1 16.30 -24.27 -27.39
C MET A 1 15.53 -24.42 -26.10
N THR A 2 15.85 -23.61 -25.09
CA THR A 2 15.20 -23.64 -23.77
C THR A 2 14.42 -22.36 -23.53
N ALA A 3 13.15 -22.45 -23.16
CA ALA A 3 12.34 -21.29 -22.81
C ALA A 3 12.45 -20.93 -21.33
N GLU A 4 12.48 -19.65 -21.01
CA GLU A 4 12.23 -19.12 -19.67
C GLU A 4 10.78 -18.64 -19.58
N VAL A 5 9.94 -19.38 -18.86
CA VAL A 5 8.53 -19.04 -18.66
C VAL A 5 8.23 -19.06 -17.17
N TRP A 6 8.08 -17.88 -16.58
CA TRP A 6 7.84 -17.70 -15.15
C TRP A 6 6.70 -18.58 -14.62
N GLY A 7 6.98 -19.26 -13.50
CA GLY A 7 6.05 -20.18 -12.84
C GLY A 7 5.84 -21.52 -13.55
N HIS A 8 6.50 -21.78 -14.69
CA HIS A 8 6.40 -23.08 -15.36
C HIS A 8 7.09 -24.19 -14.54
N GLY A 9 6.54 -25.40 -14.60
CA GLY A 9 6.96 -26.53 -13.78
C GLY A 9 7.40 -27.73 -14.61
N VAL A 10 7.48 -28.90 -13.98
CA VAL A 10 7.94 -30.13 -14.63
C VAL A 10 6.99 -30.70 -15.72
N GLY A 11 5.83 -30.08 -15.95
CA GLY A 11 4.82 -30.58 -16.88
C GLY A 11 4.97 -30.07 -18.31
N LYS A 12 4.71 -30.92 -19.31
CA LYS A 12 4.67 -30.52 -20.72
C LYS A 12 3.54 -29.51 -20.97
N SER A 13 3.84 -28.49 -21.77
CA SER A 13 2.94 -27.36 -22.05
C SER A 13 2.93 -27.01 -23.54
N GLU A 14 2.16 -25.99 -23.94
CA GLU A 14 2.03 -25.61 -25.34
C GLU A 14 3.33 -25.08 -25.96
N TYR A 15 4.30 -24.61 -25.16
CA TYR A 15 5.59 -24.09 -25.64
C TYR A 15 6.37 -25.11 -26.48
N PHE A 16 6.23 -26.41 -26.16
CA PHE A 16 6.86 -27.50 -26.91
C PHE A 16 6.31 -27.66 -28.34
N ASN A 17 5.16 -27.07 -28.65
CA ASN A 17 4.61 -27.06 -30.01
C ASN A 17 5.16 -25.93 -30.89
N TYR A 18 5.94 -25.01 -30.31
CA TYR A 18 6.42 -23.78 -30.97
C TYR A 18 7.94 -23.70 -31.06
N GLY A 19 8.64 -24.85 -31.08
CA GLY A 19 10.08 -24.93 -31.35
C GLY A 19 11.00 -24.93 -30.12
N PHE A 20 10.44 -25.03 -28.91
CA PHE A 20 11.22 -25.22 -27.69
C PHE A 20 11.40 -26.71 -27.38
N ASP A 21 12.65 -27.12 -27.13
CA ASP A 21 13.01 -28.49 -26.75
C ASP A 21 12.90 -28.70 -25.24
N SER A 22 13.00 -27.61 -24.47
CA SER A 22 12.79 -27.62 -23.02
C SER A 22 12.27 -26.27 -22.49
N VAL A 23 11.76 -26.28 -21.26
CA VAL A 23 11.35 -25.09 -20.52
C VAL A 23 11.97 -25.12 -19.13
N ILE A 24 12.33 -23.97 -18.58
CA ILE A 24 12.84 -23.84 -17.21
C ILE A 24 11.77 -24.27 -16.20
N ASN A 25 12.17 -25.13 -15.27
CA ASN A 25 11.32 -25.63 -14.20
C ASN A 25 11.53 -24.81 -12.92
N PHE A 26 10.66 -23.81 -12.71
CA PHE A 26 10.65 -22.95 -11.53
C PHE A 26 10.18 -23.66 -10.26
N THR A 27 9.43 -24.77 -10.41
CA THR A 27 8.81 -25.46 -9.26
C THR A 27 9.80 -26.25 -8.40
N PHE A 28 10.98 -26.58 -8.92
CA PHE A 28 11.98 -27.34 -8.15
C PHE A 28 12.62 -26.50 -7.03
N GLN A 29 13.09 -25.29 -7.36
CA GLN A 29 13.47 -24.28 -6.37
C GLN A 29 12.23 -23.75 -5.62
N GLY A 30 11.16 -23.46 -6.36
CA GLY A 30 9.96 -22.79 -5.87
C GLY A 30 10.19 -21.28 -5.67
N GLU A 31 9.25 -20.45 -6.14
CA GLU A 31 9.29 -19.00 -5.92
C GLU A 31 9.25 -18.72 -4.41
N GLY A 32 10.37 -18.22 -3.87
CA GLY A 32 10.59 -18.02 -2.42
C GLY A 32 11.32 -19.15 -1.68
N GLY A 33 11.84 -20.18 -2.37
CA GLY A 33 12.69 -21.20 -1.76
C GLY A 33 11.89 -22.23 -0.96
N ASN A 34 10.73 -22.59 -1.50
CA ASN A 34 9.73 -23.47 -0.89
C ASN A 34 9.43 -24.71 -1.75
N GLY A 35 10.19 -24.91 -2.83
CA GLY A 35 10.06 -26.07 -3.69
C GLY A 35 10.69 -27.33 -3.09
N PRO A 36 10.55 -28.48 -3.78
CA PRO A 36 11.09 -29.76 -3.32
C PRO A 36 12.59 -29.75 -3.01
N ALA A 37 13.38 -28.89 -3.66
CA ALA A 37 14.83 -28.80 -3.45
C ALA A 37 15.23 -28.60 -1.98
N TYR A 38 14.34 -28.05 -1.14
CA TYR A 38 14.59 -27.72 0.27
C TYR A 38 14.20 -28.81 1.26
N ASP A 39 13.68 -29.95 0.80
CA ASP A 39 13.29 -31.08 1.65
C ASP A 39 13.76 -32.41 1.05
N LEU A 40 14.87 -32.95 1.58
CA LEU A 40 15.40 -34.25 1.16
C LEU A 40 14.39 -35.39 1.34
N ASN A 41 13.44 -35.30 2.28
CA ASN A 41 12.41 -36.33 2.45
C ASN A 41 11.44 -36.38 1.25
N SER A 42 11.42 -35.32 0.42
CA SER A 42 10.63 -35.27 -0.80
C SER A 42 11.30 -35.94 -2.00
N MET A 43 12.56 -36.40 -1.87
CA MET A 43 13.35 -36.97 -2.98
C MET A 43 12.61 -38.06 -3.73
N GLU A 44 12.05 -39.05 -3.03
CA GLU A 44 11.32 -40.15 -3.69
C GLU A 44 10.15 -39.63 -4.52
N ASN A 45 9.26 -38.85 -3.90
CA ASN A 45 8.09 -38.32 -4.58
C ASN A 45 8.49 -37.47 -5.78
N THR A 46 9.55 -36.67 -5.65
CA THR A 46 10.06 -35.80 -6.71
C THR A 46 10.67 -36.60 -7.83
N PHE A 47 11.59 -37.51 -7.53
CA PHE A 47 12.29 -38.32 -8.53
C PHE A 47 11.35 -39.25 -9.28
N SER A 48 10.45 -39.96 -8.58
CA SER A 48 9.43 -40.79 -9.22
C SER A 48 8.50 -39.96 -10.10
N SER A 49 8.08 -38.78 -9.65
CA SER A 49 7.22 -37.90 -10.43
C SER A 49 7.91 -37.36 -11.69
N TYR A 50 9.18 -36.94 -11.57
CA TYR A 50 9.94 -36.35 -12.67
C TYR A 50 10.31 -37.40 -13.70
N ALA A 51 10.80 -38.58 -13.29
CA ALA A 51 11.10 -39.67 -14.21
C ALA A 51 9.84 -40.11 -14.99
N ASN A 52 8.70 -40.22 -14.31
CA ASN A 52 7.44 -40.59 -14.99
C ASN A 52 6.95 -39.54 -15.98
N GLN A 53 7.14 -38.24 -15.68
CA GLN A 53 6.68 -37.16 -16.56
C GLN A 53 7.64 -36.88 -17.72
N ILE A 54 8.94 -36.97 -17.47
CA ILE A 54 10.00 -36.62 -18.43
C ILE A 54 10.40 -37.85 -19.25
N ASN A 55 10.87 -38.90 -18.58
CA ASN A 55 11.59 -40.00 -19.23
C ASN A 55 10.67 -40.97 -19.98
N THR A 56 9.34 -40.78 -19.89
CA THR A 56 8.35 -41.56 -20.67
C THR A 56 7.99 -40.89 -22.01
N ASP A 57 8.51 -39.70 -22.30
CA ASP A 57 8.33 -38.97 -23.56
C ASP A 57 9.69 -38.46 -24.07
N SER A 58 10.26 -39.15 -25.05
CA SER A 58 11.57 -38.82 -25.62
C SER A 58 11.64 -37.46 -26.31
N ALA A 59 10.51 -36.80 -26.56
CA ALA A 59 10.43 -35.45 -27.13
C ALA A 59 10.12 -34.39 -26.06
N PHE A 60 10.39 -34.67 -24.78
CA PHE A 60 10.11 -33.76 -23.68
C PHE A 60 11.26 -33.70 -22.67
N ASN A 61 11.62 -32.49 -22.27
CA ASN A 61 12.57 -32.25 -21.19
C ASN A 61 12.29 -30.90 -20.50
N VAL A 62 12.84 -30.71 -19.31
CA VAL A 62 12.81 -29.44 -18.56
C VAL A 62 14.19 -29.14 -17.98
N LEU A 63 14.45 -27.87 -17.68
CA LEU A 63 15.71 -27.44 -17.08
C LEU A 63 15.50 -27.00 -15.62
N SER A 64 15.90 -27.84 -14.66
CA SER A 64 15.71 -27.60 -13.22
C SER A 64 16.95 -26.96 -12.58
N TYR A 65 16.76 -26.18 -11.52
CA TYR A 65 17.84 -25.45 -10.82
C TYR A 65 17.49 -25.23 -9.35
N ILE A 66 18.49 -24.88 -8.53
CA ILE A 66 18.31 -24.53 -7.11
C ILE A 66 18.61 -23.06 -6.80
N SER A 67 19.35 -22.36 -7.67
CA SER A 67 19.66 -20.93 -7.59
C SER A 67 19.51 -20.25 -8.95
N GLN A 68 19.21 -18.95 -8.96
CA GLN A 68 19.20 -18.15 -10.19
C GLN A 68 19.39 -16.66 -9.92
N HIS A 69 19.47 -15.89 -11.00
CA HIS A 69 19.73 -14.46 -11.00
C HIS A 69 18.50 -13.58 -10.68
N ASP A 70 17.28 -14.12 -10.82
CA ASP A 70 16.03 -13.35 -10.69
C ASP A 70 15.19 -13.72 -9.44
N THR A 71 15.66 -14.63 -8.59
CA THR A 71 14.96 -14.95 -7.33
C THR A 71 15.92 -14.93 -6.14
N HIS A 72 16.62 -16.02 -5.87
CA HIS A 72 17.53 -16.13 -4.74
C HIS A 72 18.53 -17.24 -4.97
N LEU A 73 19.59 -17.18 -4.16
CA LEU A 73 20.56 -18.25 -4.02
C LEU A 73 20.03 -19.30 -3.05
N TYR A 74 20.22 -20.59 -3.37
CA TYR A 74 20.01 -21.67 -2.41
C TYR A 74 20.84 -21.44 -1.13
N PRO A 75 20.41 -21.84 0.08
CA PRO A 75 21.18 -21.64 1.30
C PRO A 75 22.62 -22.16 1.17
N ARG A 76 23.61 -21.26 1.29
CA ARG A 76 25.02 -21.57 1.02
C ARG A 76 25.57 -22.64 1.97
N ASP A 77 25.09 -22.63 3.21
CA ASP A 77 25.44 -23.63 4.22
C ASP A 77 24.82 -25.02 3.97
N ASN A 78 23.94 -25.17 2.97
CA ASN A 78 23.27 -26.43 2.63
C ASN A 78 23.54 -26.93 1.20
N LEU A 79 24.61 -26.46 0.56
CA LEU A 79 24.91 -26.78 -0.85
C LEU A 79 25.31 -28.22 -1.11
N ILE A 80 25.72 -28.98 -0.09
CA ILE A 80 25.95 -30.43 -0.21
C ILE A 80 24.63 -31.17 -0.45
N GLU A 81 23.61 -30.91 0.38
CA GLU A 81 22.29 -31.53 0.23
C GLU A 81 21.62 -31.08 -1.08
N GLY A 82 21.65 -29.77 -1.36
CA GLY A 82 21.08 -29.20 -2.59
C GLY A 82 21.76 -29.74 -3.86
N GLY A 83 23.10 -29.84 -3.84
CA GLY A 83 23.88 -30.43 -4.94
C GLY A 83 23.58 -31.92 -5.14
N THR A 84 23.47 -32.69 -4.06
CA THR A 84 23.07 -34.10 -4.11
C THR A 84 21.69 -34.26 -4.76
N PHE A 85 20.70 -33.47 -4.33
CA PHE A 85 19.35 -33.54 -4.87
C PHE A 85 19.33 -33.14 -6.35
N LEU A 86 19.89 -31.98 -6.69
CA LEU A 86 19.90 -31.49 -8.07
C LEU A 86 20.62 -32.47 -9.01
N MET A 87 21.81 -32.94 -8.66
CA MET A 87 22.60 -33.79 -9.56
C MET A 87 21.98 -35.18 -9.80
N LEU A 88 21.18 -35.69 -8.87
CA LEU A 88 20.47 -36.97 -9.00
C LEU A 88 19.05 -36.84 -9.59
N LEU A 89 18.62 -35.62 -9.92
CA LEU A 89 17.29 -35.32 -10.43
C LEU A 89 17.11 -35.84 -11.88
N PRO A 90 15.99 -36.53 -12.19
CA PRO A 90 15.62 -36.83 -13.58
C PRO A 90 15.35 -35.57 -14.41
N GLY A 91 15.60 -35.62 -15.72
CA GLY A 91 15.57 -34.46 -16.62
C GLY A 91 16.85 -33.64 -16.60
N ALA A 92 16.90 -32.53 -17.36
CA ALA A 92 18.08 -31.66 -17.40
C ALA A 92 18.20 -30.76 -16.16
N VAL A 93 19.44 -30.40 -15.82
CA VAL A 93 19.77 -29.57 -14.65
C VAL A 93 20.67 -28.41 -15.06
N LYS A 94 20.53 -27.29 -14.37
CA LYS A 94 21.34 -26.07 -14.53
C LYS A 94 22.03 -25.78 -13.20
N VAL A 95 23.36 -25.65 -13.25
CA VAL A 95 24.15 -25.12 -12.12
C VAL A 95 24.27 -23.62 -12.31
N PHE A 96 23.91 -22.86 -11.27
CA PHE A 96 24.11 -21.42 -11.28
C PHE A 96 25.48 -21.10 -10.69
N TYR A 97 26.24 -20.22 -11.35
CA TYR A 97 27.64 -20.01 -11.02
C TYR A 97 27.85 -19.68 -9.54
N GLY A 98 28.78 -20.41 -8.92
CA GLY A 98 29.11 -20.28 -7.51
C GLY A 98 28.27 -21.11 -6.55
N ASP A 99 27.27 -21.88 -7.03
CA ASP A 99 26.66 -22.95 -6.21
C ASP A 99 27.70 -24.02 -5.86
N GLU A 100 28.60 -24.34 -6.78
CA GLU A 100 29.66 -25.31 -6.64
C GLU A 100 30.81 -24.85 -5.73
N THR A 101 30.90 -23.55 -5.41
CA THR A 101 31.98 -22.98 -4.59
C THR A 101 31.48 -22.26 -3.33
N ALA A 102 30.17 -22.31 -3.07
CA ALA A 102 29.49 -21.53 -2.03
C ALA A 102 29.71 -20.01 -2.13
N ARG A 103 29.68 -19.46 -3.35
CA ARG A 103 29.73 -18.01 -3.60
C ARG A 103 28.67 -17.26 -2.79
N PRO A 104 29.05 -16.25 -2.00
CA PRO A 104 28.10 -15.52 -1.17
C PRO A 104 27.18 -14.61 -1.98
N PHE A 105 26.00 -14.34 -1.42
CA PHE A 105 25.12 -13.28 -1.91
C PHE A 105 25.84 -11.93 -1.75
N GLY A 106 25.80 -11.10 -2.79
CA GLY A 106 26.46 -9.80 -2.82
C GLY A 106 25.56 -8.63 -2.42
N PRO A 107 26.08 -7.41 -2.58
CA PRO A 107 25.31 -6.18 -2.37
C PRO A 107 24.09 -6.10 -3.29
N THR A 108 23.06 -5.38 -2.84
CA THR A 108 21.83 -5.09 -3.59
C THR A 108 21.60 -3.59 -3.62
N GLY A 109 21.22 -3.04 -4.77
CA GLY A 109 20.70 -1.68 -4.90
C GLY A 109 19.17 -1.67 -5.00
N SER A 110 18.64 -0.89 -5.95
CA SER A 110 17.20 -0.81 -6.24
C SER A 110 16.60 -2.14 -6.74
N ASP A 111 17.43 -3.02 -7.30
CA ASP A 111 17.08 -4.40 -7.60
C ASP A 111 17.40 -5.31 -6.38
N PRO A 112 16.37 -5.80 -5.65
CA PRO A 112 16.58 -6.64 -4.47
C PRO A 112 17.22 -7.99 -4.79
N HIS A 113 17.28 -8.40 -6.06
CA HIS A 113 17.87 -9.65 -6.52
C HIS A 113 19.30 -9.46 -7.07
N GLN A 114 19.81 -8.24 -7.19
CA GLN A 114 21.16 -7.95 -7.70
C GLN A 114 22.25 -8.73 -6.95
N GLY A 115 22.09 -8.94 -5.64
CA GLY A 115 23.05 -9.69 -4.84
C GLY A 115 23.19 -11.17 -5.26
N THR A 116 22.21 -11.76 -5.95
CA THR A 116 22.37 -13.10 -6.55
C THR A 116 23.43 -13.11 -7.66
N ARG A 117 23.73 -11.94 -8.24
CA ARG A 117 24.66 -11.73 -9.37
C ARG A 117 26.02 -11.16 -8.93
N SER A 118 26.41 -11.39 -7.67
CA SER A 118 27.72 -11.00 -7.14
C SER A 118 28.90 -11.59 -7.93
N SER A 119 30.07 -10.94 -7.86
CA SER A 119 31.31 -11.46 -8.44
C SER A 119 31.63 -12.87 -7.94
N MET A 120 32.26 -13.66 -8.79
CA MET A 120 32.67 -15.02 -8.43
C MET A 120 33.73 -15.02 -7.33
N ASN A 121 33.64 -16.00 -6.41
CA ASN A 121 34.50 -16.11 -5.23
C ASN A 121 35.81 -16.88 -5.50
N TRP A 122 36.53 -16.52 -6.57
CA TRP A 122 37.76 -17.22 -6.97
C TRP A 122 38.81 -17.32 -5.85
N ASP A 123 38.88 -16.29 -4.99
CA ASP A 123 39.84 -16.23 -3.88
C ASP A 123 39.33 -16.87 -2.57
N SER A 124 38.08 -17.37 -2.55
CA SER A 124 37.43 -17.92 -1.36
C SER A 124 36.51 -19.11 -1.68
N ILE A 125 36.99 -19.99 -2.57
CA ILE A 125 36.33 -21.24 -2.92
C ILE A 125 36.16 -22.13 -1.67
N ASN A 126 34.94 -22.64 -1.47
CA ASN A 126 34.71 -23.71 -0.51
C ASN A 126 35.08 -25.07 -1.15
N GLU A 127 36.25 -25.58 -0.79
CA GLU A 127 36.82 -26.81 -1.37
C GLU A 127 36.01 -28.08 -1.11
N ASP A 128 35.32 -28.19 0.04
CA ASP A 128 34.49 -29.37 0.34
C ASP A 128 33.23 -29.39 -0.52
N VAL A 129 32.58 -28.23 -0.67
CA VAL A 129 31.45 -28.07 -1.61
C VAL A 129 31.90 -28.34 -3.03
N LEU A 130 33.03 -27.76 -3.46
CA LEU A 130 33.55 -27.99 -4.81
C LEU A 130 33.85 -29.45 -5.08
N PHE A 131 34.51 -30.14 -4.15
CA PHE A 131 34.80 -31.57 -4.27
C PHE A 131 33.52 -32.41 -4.39
N HIS A 132 32.51 -32.13 -3.56
CA HIS A 132 31.23 -32.83 -3.62
C HIS A 132 30.51 -32.60 -4.96
N TRP A 133 30.41 -31.35 -5.42
CA TRP A 133 29.78 -31.01 -6.69
C TRP A 133 30.51 -31.62 -7.89
N GLN A 134 31.85 -31.68 -7.86
CA GLN A 134 32.64 -32.39 -8.86
C GLN A 134 32.32 -33.89 -8.87
N LYS A 135 32.27 -34.55 -7.71
CA LYS A 135 31.93 -35.99 -7.63
C LYS A 135 30.53 -36.27 -8.17
N MET A 136 29.53 -35.50 -7.74
CA MET A 136 28.14 -35.67 -8.18
C MET A 136 27.96 -35.36 -9.67
N GLY A 137 28.59 -34.28 -10.17
CA GLY A 137 28.57 -33.91 -11.58
C GLY A 137 29.27 -34.93 -12.47
N GLN A 138 30.42 -35.47 -12.05
CA GLN A 138 31.11 -36.54 -12.76
C GLN A 138 30.29 -37.83 -12.82
N PHE A 139 29.63 -38.21 -11.73
CA PHE A 139 28.76 -39.38 -11.70
C PHE A 139 27.56 -39.21 -12.64
N ARG A 140 26.91 -38.04 -12.61
CA ARG A 140 25.82 -37.70 -13.52
C ARG A 140 26.26 -37.71 -14.98
N ASN A 141 27.40 -37.09 -15.30
CA ASN A 141 27.96 -37.07 -16.65
C ASN A 141 28.31 -38.47 -17.17
N ARG A 142 28.72 -39.35 -16.26
CA ARG A 142 29.07 -40.74 -16.57
C ARG A 142 27.85 -41.62 -16.84
N HIS A 143 26.71 -41.28 -16.25
CA HIS A 143 25.53 -42.13 -16.23
C HIS A 143 24.30 -41.41 -16.76
N ILE A 144 23.99 -41.63 -18.05
CA ILE A 144 22.76 -41.15 -18.69
C ILE A 144 21.51 -41.62 -17.93
N ALA A 145 21.58 -42.77 -17.26
CA ALA A 145 20.51 -43.30 -16.43
C ALA A 145 20.07 -42.33 -15.31
N ILE A 146 20.96 -41.48 -14.79
CA ILE A 146 20.59 -40.50 -13.76
C ILE A 146 19.56 -39.49 -14.28
N GLY A 147 19.79 -38.95 -15.48
CA GLY A 147 18.90 -37.97 -16.11
C GLY A 147 17.71 -38.61 -16.81
N ALA A 148 17.95 -39.64 -17.62
CA ALA A 148 16.99 -40.19 -18.58
C ALA A 148 16.45 -41.59 -18.22
N GLY A 149 17.00 -42.25 -17.20
CA GLY A 149 16.61 -43.61 -16.84
C GLY A 149 15.27 -43.72 -16.12
N GLU A 150 14.70 -44.92 -16.13
CA GLU A 150 13.56 -45.30 -15.30
C GLU A 150 13.95 -45.24 -13.82
N HIS A 151 13.05 -44.68 -12.99
CA HIS A 151 13.23 -44.57 -11.54
C HIS A 151 12.56 -45.73 -10.82
N GLN A 152 13.27 -46.38 -9.88
CA GLN A 152 12.64 -47.31 -8.95
C GLN A 152 13.23 -47.19 -7.52
N GLN A 153 12.36 -46.98 -6.54
CA GLN A 153 12.73 -47.04 -5.13
C GLN A 153 13.06 -48.47 -4.68
N ILE A 154 14.12 -48.63 -3.89
CA ILE A 154 14.56 -49.88 -3.27
C ILE A 154 14.34 -49.85 -1.75
N SER A 155 14.67 -48.74 -1.09
CA SER A 155 14.52 -48.58 0.37
C SER A 155 14.22 -47.13 0.76
N GLU A 156 13.46 -46.92 1.84
CA GLU A 156 13.14 -45.60 2.38
C GLU A 156 14.29 -45.01 3.24
N ALA A 157 15.04 -45.84 3.98
CA ALA A 157 16.09 -45.37 4.89
C ALA A 157 17.26 -46.39 5.02
N PRO A 158 18.52 -46.02 4.66
CA PRO A 158 18.85 -44.84 3.86
C PRO A 158 18.07 -44.85 2.54
N TYR A 159 17.75 -43.66 2.02
CA TYR A 159 16.94 -43.54 0.82
C TYR A 159 17.72 -44.13 -0.35
N THR A 160 17.24 -45.23 -0.90
CA THR A 160 17.96 -46.03 -1.90
C THR A 160 17.07 -46.28 -3.10
N PHE A 161 17.61 -46.07 -4.29
CA PHE A 161 16.89 -46.26 -5.55
C PHE A 161 17.82 -46.79 -6.65
N SER A 162 17.24 -47.31 -7.72
CA SER A 162 17.93 -47.59 -8.98
C SER A 162 17.55 -46.61 -10.08
N ARG A 163 18.46 -46.44 -11.04
CA ARG A 163 18.17 -45.90 -12.37
C ARG A 163 18.62 -46.90 -13.42
N ILE A 164 17.76 -47.15 -14.40
CA ILE A 164 18.06 -48.02 -15.53
C ILE A 164 17.65 -47.30 -16.80
N TYR A 165 18.59 -47.15 -17.74
CA TYR A 165 18.34 -46.65 -19.09
C TYR A 165 18.77 -47.72 -20.08
N GLU A 166 17.89 -48.07 -21.01
CA GLU A 166 18.16 -49.05 -22.04
C GLU A 166 17.49 -48.62 -23.35
N ASP A 167 18.29 -48.50 -24.41
CA ASP A 167 17.82 -48.39 -25.80
C ASP A 167 18.62 -49.36 -26.70
N ASP A 168 18.47 -49.23 -28.03
CA ASP A 168 19.13 -50.13 -28.99
C ASP A 168 20.67 -50.02 -29.00
N GLU A 169 21.25 -48.94 -28.44
CA GLU A 169 22.68 -48.59 -28.51
C GLU A 169 23.34 -48.48 -27.12
N ILE A 170 22.60 -48.08 -26.10
CA ILE A 170 23.09 -47.75 -24.77
C ILE A 170 22.33 -48.56 -23.71
N SER A 171 23.09 -49.20 -22.82
CA SER A 171 22.58 -49.78 -21.56
C SER A 171 23.40 -49.22 -20.41
N ASP A 172 22.72 -48.54 -19.48
CA ASP A 172 23.33 -47.89 -18.32
C ASP A 172 22.45 -48.07 -17.09
N GLU A 173 23.08 -48.40 -15.96
CA GLU A 173 22.36 -48.76 -14.75
C GLU A 173 23.17 -48.53 -13.48
N VAL A 174 22.50 -47.99 -12.46
CA VAL A 174 23.12 -47.58 -11.20
C VAL A 174 22.19 -47.82 -10.02
N VAL A 175 22.77 -47.97 -8.83
CA VAL A 175 22.06 -47.92 -7.54
C VAL A 175 22.65 -46.82 -6.69
N VAL A 176 21.81 -45.94 -6.16
CA VAL A 176 22.23 -44.80 -5.35
C VAL A 176 21.61 -44.89 -3.97
N SER A 177 22.38 -44.59 -2.92
CA SER A 177 21.91 -44.48 -1.55
C SER A 177 22.28 -43.11 -0.97
N VAL A 178 21.30 -42.41 -0.38
CA VAL A 178 21.45 -41.08 0.23
C VAL A 178 21.03 -41.16 1.70
N GLY A 179 21.79 -40.52 2.58
CA GLY A 179 21.62 -40.59 4.03
C GLY A 179 22.18 -41.86 4.66
N ALA A 180 23.10 -42.55 3.97
CA ALA A 180 23.86 -43.68 4.50
C ALA A 180 24.87 -43.22 5.56
N ASN A 181 25.22 -44.10 6.51
CA ASN A 181 26.19 -43.75 7.56
C ASN A 181 27.08 -44.94 7.89
N GLY A 182 28.40 -44.72 7.87
CA GLY A 182 29.39 -45.74 8.14
C GLY A 182 29.19 -46.94 7.21
N LYS A 183 29.41 -48.14 7.74
CA LYS A 183 29.27 -49.38 6.97
C LYS A 183 27.79 -49.68 6.69
N THR A 184 27.38 -49.50 5.44
CA THR A 184 25.99 -49.63 4.98
C THR A 184 25.87 -50.75 3.97
N THR A 185 24.91 -51.67 4.18
CA THR A 185 24.57 -52.74 3.25
C THR A 185 23.39 -52.33 2.39
N ILE A 186 23.51 -52.49 1.08
CA ILE A 186 22.55 -52.01 0.07
C ILE A 186 22.06 -53.22 -0.73
N ASN A 187 20.74 -53.34 -0.92
CA ASN A 187 20.17 -54.29 -1.86
C ASN A 187 20.36 -53.76 -3.28
N VAL A 188 21.01 -54.55 -4.13
CA VAL A 188 21.29 -54.21 -5.53
C VAL A 188 20.73 -55.24 -6.50
N SER A 189 19.94 -56.20 -6.00
CA SER A 189 19.46 -57.36 -6.76
C SER A 189 18.53 -57.04 -7.92
N SER A 190 17.96 -55.82 -7.96
CA SER A 190 17.16 -55.34 -9.08
C SER A 190 18.00 -54.88 -10.27
N VAL A 191 19.33 -54.72 -10.10
CA VAL A 191 20.25 -54.17 -11.09
C VAL A 191 21.44 -55.09 -11.35
N PHE A 192 22.14 -55.52 -10.29
CA PHE A 192 23.37 -56.31 -10.39
C PHE A 192 23.16 -57.76 -9.94
N THR A 193 23.76 -58.71 -10.66
CA THR A 193 23.65 -60.15 -10.34
C THR A 193 24.72 -60.65 -9.37
N ASP A 194 24.42 -61.73 -8.65
CA ASP A 194 25.37 -62.35 -7.72
C ASP A 194 26.69 -62.74 -8.41
N GLY A 195 27.80 -62.30 -7.82
CA GLY A 195 29.15 -62.51 -8.35
C GLY A 195 29.68 -61.38 -9.23
N GLU A 196 28.84 -60.42 -9.66
CA GLU A 196 29.33 -59.16 -10.23
C GLU A 196 30.14 -58.39 -9.20
N VAL A 197 31.15 -57.66 -9.66
CA VAL A 197 31.85 -56.69 -8.81
C VAL A 197 31.33 -55.31 -9.16
N VAL A 198 31.09 -54.49 -8.14
CA VAL A 198 30.57 -53.13 -8.23
C VAL A 198 31.47 -52.19 -7.44
N ARG A 199 31.37 -50.90 -7.73
CA ARG A 199 32.16 -49.85 -7.08
C ARG A 199 31.24 -48.76 -6.55
N ASP A 200 31.54 -48.23 -5.36
CA ASP A 200 31.04 -46.92 -4.95
C ASP A 200 31.89 -45.83 -5.62
N PHE A 201 31.34 -45.15 -6.62
CA PHE A 201 32.01 -44.09 -7.36
C PHE A 201 32.49 -42.94 -6.47
N TYR A 202 31.81 -42.70 -5.35
CA TYR A 202 32.17 -41.60 -4.46
C TYR A 202 33.50 -41.87 -3.77
N THR A 203 33.69 -43.07 -3.21
CA THR A 203 34.88 -43.47 -2.43
C THR A 203 35.89 -44.31 -3.19
N ASP A 204 35.54 -44.77 -4.39
CA ASP A 204 36.28 -45.76 -5.20
C ASP A 204 36.41 -47.15 -4.53
N GLU A 205 35.72 -47.43 -3.41
CA GLU A 205 35.66 -48.77 -2.80
C GLU A 205 34.91 -49.76 -3.71
N THR A 206 35.37 -51.02 -3.73
CA THR A 206 34.82 -52.09 -4.59
C THR A 206 34.24 -53.23 -3.75
N ALA A 207 33.15 -53.84 -4.18
CA ALA A 207 32.51 -54.97 -3.50
C ALA A 207 31.93 -55.98 -4.50
N THR A 208 31.99 -57.27 -4.18
CA THR A 208 31.28 -58.31 -4.94
C THR A 208 29.84 -58.44 -4.44
N VAL A 209 28.89 -58.52 -5.37
CA VAL A 209 27.47 -58.77 -5.07
C VAL A 209 27.32 -60.19 -4.51
N ILE A 210 26.78 -60.30 -3.29
CA ILE A 210 26.58 -61.57 -2.59
C ILE A 210 25.15 -61.61 -2.03
N ASN A 211 24.35 -62.58 -2.47
CA ASN A 211 22.92 -62.69 -2.16
C ASN A 211 22.12 -61.43 -2.51
N GLY A 212 22.49 -60.76 -3.60
CA GLY A 212 21.84 -59.54 -4.08
C GLY A 212 22.20 -58.27 -3.30
N GLU A 213 23.22 -58.32 -2.45
CA GLU A 213 23.62 -57.20 -1.59
C GLU A 213 25.10 -56.86 -1.73
N VAL A 214 25.43 -55.59 -1.45
CA VAL A 214 26.80 -55.05 -1.37
C VAL A 214 26.94 -54.19 -0.13
N THR A 215 28.17 -54.00 0.36
CA THR A 215 28.41 -53.20 1.57
C THR A 215 29.60 -52.28 1.40
N PHE A 216 29.38 -50.99 1.60
CA PHE A 216 30.37 -49.92 1.50
C PHE A 216 30.43 -49.09 2.78
N ASN A 217 31.53 -48.36 3.00
CA ASN A 217 31.52 -47.26 3.95
C ASN A 217 30.99 -46.01 3.24
N ALA A 218 29.89 -45.44 3.75
CA ALA A 218 29.37 -44.18 3.24
C ALA A 218 30.42 -43.06 3.41
N ASN A 219 30.49 -42.15 2.44
CA ASN A 219 31.31 -40.94 2.57
C ASN A 219 30.75 -40.00 3.67
N ASP A 220 31.51 -38.96 4.01
CA ASP A 220 31.16 -38.04 5.11
C ASP A 220 29.83 -37.28 4.89
N HIS A 221 29.36 -37.18 3.65
CA HIS A 221 28.08 -36.58 3.24
C HIS A 221 26.95 -37.62 3.08
N GLY A 222 27.21 -38.89 3.42
CA GLY A 222 26.20 -39.95 3.47
C GLY A 222 25.68 -40.43 2.12
N VAL A 223 26.48 -40.30 1.05
CA VAL A 223 26.12 -40.76 -0.30
C VAL A 223 26.92 -42.01 -0.68
N ILE A 224 26.27 -42.97 -1.32
CA ILE A 224 26.91 -44.15 -1.94
C ILE A 224 26.39 -44.24 -3.38
N LEU A 225 27.29 -44.28 -4.35
CA LEU A 225 27.02 -44.22 -5.79
C LEU A 225 27.48 -45.53 -6.44
N VAL A 226 26.63 -46.55 -6.43
CA VAL A 226 26.98 -47.89 -6.91
C VAL A 226 26.85 -48.00 -8.42
N GLU A 227 27.95 -48.35 -9.08
CA GLU A 227 28.05 -48.68 -10.50
C GLU A 227 28.74 -50.04 -10.69
N ARG A 228 28.59 -50.70 -11.85
CA ARG A 228 29.39 -51.90 -12.17
C ARG A 228 30.89 -51.60 -12.08
N GLU A 229 31.64 -52.49 -11.43
CA GLU A 229 33.10 -52.48 -11.46
C GLU A 229 33.54 -53.12 -12.78
N GLY A 230 34.07 -52.28 -13.64
CA GLY A 230 34.54 -52.62 -14.97
C GLY A 230 35.11 -51.35 -15.58
N ALA A 231 35.84 -51.47 -16.68
CA ALA A 231 36.17 -50.27 -17.42
C ALA A 231 34.85 -49.54 -17.73
N ALA A 232 34.79 -48.27 -17.33
CA ALA A 232 33.84 -47.36 -17.93
C ALA A 232 34.00 -47.36 -19.44
N LEU A 233 32.98 -47.01 -20.22
CA LEU A 233 33.26 -46.45 -21.54
C LEU A 233 34.30 -45.31 -21.42
N PRO A 234 35.19 -45.13 -22.40
CA PRO A 234 36.04 -43.96 -22.44
C PRO A 234 35.18 -42.70 -22.39
N ASN A 235 35.73 -41.61 -21.89
CA ASN A 235 35.08 -40.31 -21.96
C ASN A 235 35.97 -39.40 -22.79
N VAL A 236 35.40 -38.82 -23.84
CA VAL A 236 36.06 -37.87 -24.71
C VAL A 236 35.31 -36.55 -24.64
N SER A 237 36.01 -35.45 -24.57
CA SER A 237 35.40 -34.13 -24.74
C SER A 237 36.38 -33.12 -25.31
N ALA A 238 35.85 -31.98 -25.76
CA ALA A 238 36.63 -30.86 -26.25
C ALA A 238 36.34 -29.61 -25.40
N SER A 239 37.35 -28.80 -25.13
CA SER A 239 37.20 -27.51 -24.47
C SER A 239 37.91 -26.43 -25.27
N PRO A 240 37.18 -25.45 -25.85
CA PRO A 240 35.70 -25.30 -25.79
C PRO A 240 34.94 -26.39 -26.57
N GLU A 241 33.67 -26.62 -26.23
CA GLU A 241 32.77 -27.65 -26.80
C GLU A 241 32.18 -27.26 -28.18
N GLY A 242 32.95 -26.60 -29.04
CA GLY A 242 32.46 -26.02 -30.29
C GLY A 242 31.95 -24.58 -30.14
N GLY A 243 31.22 -24.11 -31.14
CA GLY A 243 30.61 -22.79 -31.18
C GLY A 243 31.26 -21.82 -32.16
N GLU A 244 31.01 -20.53 -31.96
CA GLU A 244 31.54 -19.47 -32.81
C GLU A 244 32.88 -18.95 -32.30
N PHE A 245 33.81 -18.61 -33.20
CA PHE A 245 35.07 -17.97 -32.86
C PHE A 245 35.42 -16.84 -33.84
N GLU A 246 35.96 -15.75 -33.32
CA GLU A 246 36.29 -14.53 -34.09
C GLU A 246 37.77 -14.46 -34.49
N ASP A 247 38.65 -15.14 -33.77
CA ASP A 247 40.09 -15.07 -33.97
C ASP A 247 40.54 -15.82 -35.25
N GLU A 248 41.80 -15.62 -35.66
CA GLU A 248 42.37 -16.35 -36.81
C GLU A 248 42.27 -17.86 -36.62
N SER A 249 42.44 -18.31 -35.38
CA SER A 249 42.38 -19.70 -34.95
C SER A 249 41.88 -19.82 -33.52
N ILE A 250 41.42 -21.01 -33.15
CA ILE A 250 41.01 -21.35 -31.80
C ILE A 250 41.77 -22.58 -31.31
N ASP A 251 42.31 -22.51 -30.09
CA ASP A 251 42.92 -23.65 -29.42
C ASP A 251 41.84 -24.45 -28.68
N VAL A 252 41.79 -25.75 -28.97
CA VAL A 252 40.84 -26.70 -28.40
C VAL A 252 41.61 -27.76 -27.63
N THR A 253 41.37 -27.84 -26.33
CA THR A 253 41.93 -28.89 -25.47
C THR A 253 41.05 -30.13 -25.57
N LEU A 254 41.66 -31.25 -25.94
CA LEU A 254 41.01 -32.54 -26.03
C LEU A 254 41.16 -33.27 -24.69
N HIS A 255 40.03 -33.66 -24.13
CA HIS A 255 39.99 -34.43 -22.90
C HIS A 255 39.77 -35.91 -23.24
N LEU A 256 40.50 -36.76 -22.54
CA LEU A 256 40.41 -38.20 -22.66
C LEU A 256 40.47 -38.80 -21.26
N GLN A 257 39.46 -39.56 -20.90
CA GLN A 257 39.50 -40.35 -19.68
C GLN A 257 39.21 -41.80 -20.01
N ARG A 258 39.84 -42.68 -19.24
CA ARG A 258 39.56 -44.12 -19.23
C ARG A 258 39.87 -44.84 -20.54
N ALA A 259 40.63 -44.22 -21.45
CA ALA A 259 41.36 -44.88 -22.52
C ALA A 259 42.81 -44.40 -22.53
N GLU A 260 43.72 -45.24 -23.03
CA GLU A 260 45.14 -44.89 -23.14
C GLU A 260 45.41 -43.86 -24.24
N VAL A 261 44.62 -43.91 -25.32
CA VAL A 261 44.71 -43.04 -26.48
C VAL A 261 43.33 -42.87 -27.11
N GLY A 262 43.03 -41.67 -27.62
CA GLY A 262 41.88 -41.38 -28.46
C GLY A 262 42.31 -41.03 -29.88
N ALA A 263 41.36 -40.85 -30.78
CA ALA A 263 41.57 -40.40 -32.15
C ALA A 263 40.64 -39.23 -32.49
N TYR A 264 41.10 -38.25 -33.27
CA TYR A 264 40.26 -37.14 -33.72
C TYR A 264 40.40 -36.85 -35.22
N THR A 265 39.38 -36.23 -35.81
CA THR A 265 39.38 -35.64 -37.16
C THR A 265 38.81 -34.23 -37.09
N ILE A 266 39.18 -33.37 -38.03
CA ILE A 266 38.72 -31.96 -38.08
C ILE A 266 37.89 -31.65 -39.33
N ASP A 267 37.70 -32.65 -40.20
CA ASP A 267 36.93 -32.55 -41.44
C ASP A 267 35.58 -33.30 -41.37
N GLY A 268 35.18 -33.72 -40.17
CA GLY A 268 33.97 -34.53 -39.93
C GLY A 268 34.07 -35.99 -40.38
N SER A 269 35.20 -36.43 -40.94
CA SER A 269 35.40 -37.84 -41.30
C SER A 269 35.46 -38.72 -40.04
N ASP A 270 35.26 -40.03 -40.21
CA ASP A 270 35.24 -40.99 -39.10
C ASP A 270 36.64 -41.11 -38.44
N PRO A 271 36.79 -40.70 -37.16
CA PRO A 271 38.06 -40.74 -36.46
C PRO A 271 38.57 -42.14 -36.15
N ASN A 272 37.72 -43.16 -36.14
CA ASN A 272 38.14 -44.55 -35.95
C ASN A 272 38.92 -45.10 -37.17
N THR A 273 38.65 -44.55 -38.36
CA THR A 273 39.30 -44.99 -39.61
C THR A 273 40.47 -44.12 -40.05
N ASN A 274 40.39 -42.80 -39.86
CA ASN A 274 41.38 -41.84 -40.37
C ASN A 274 41.81 -40.80 -39.32
N GLY A 275 41.54 -41.03 -38.04
CA GLY A 275 41.82 -40.07 -36.99
C GLY A 275 43.30 -39.95 -36.61
N THR A 276 43.66 -38.77 -36.10
CA THR A 276 44.95 -38.49 -35.48
C THR A 276 44.89 -38.84 -34.00
N SER A 277 45.89 -39.55 -33.48
CA SER A 277 45.92 -39.94 -32.07
C SER A 277 46.08 -38.75 -31.13
N TYR A 278 45.39 -38.75 -30.00
CA TYR A 278 45.55 -37.77 -28.92
C TYR A 278 45.47 -38.40 -27.53
N GLY A 279 46.07 -37.74 -26.54
CA GLY A 279 45.97 -38.05 -25.12
C GLY A 279 45.21 -36.97 -24.35
N ASN A 280 44.99 -37.22 -23.05
CA ASN A 280 44.27 -36.26 -22.21
C ASN A 280 45.04 -34.95 -22.04
N GLY A 281 44.39 -33.83 -22.37
CA GLY A 281 44.96 -32.49 -22.27
C GLY A 281 45.77 -32.05 -23.48
N ASP A 282 45.79 -32.84 -24.56
CA ASP A 282 46.39 -32.41 -25.82
C ASP A 282 45.60 -31.23 -26.40
N THR A 283 46.31 -30.20 -26.86
CA THR A 283 45.69 -29.03 -27.49
C THR A 283 45.89 -29.08 -29.01
N ILE A 284 44.81 -28.85 -29.74
CA ILE A 284 44.81 -28.71 -31.20
C ILE A 284 44.37 -27.29 -31.58
N THR A 285 44.94 -26.74 -32.65
CA THR A 285 44.56 -25.44 -33.17
C THR A 285 43.66 -25.62 -34.38
N LEU A 286 42.44 -25.07 -34.34
CA LEU A 286 41.46 -25.09 -35.42
C LEU A 286 41.35 -23.69 -36.04
N GLY A 287 40.81 -23.58 -37.26
CA GLY A 287 40.37 -22.29 -37.82
C GLY A 287 41.38 -21.49 -38.65
N THR A 288 42.67 -21.86 -38.66
CA THR A 288 43.73 -21.13 -39.40
C THR A 288 43.46 -21.03 -40.90
N ASP A 289 42.84 -22.06 -41.49
CA ASP A 289 42.55 -22.14 -42.93
C ASP A 289 41.04 -22.05 -43.25
N VAL A 290 40.26 -21.48 -42.33
CA VAL A 290 38.78 -21.39 -42.43
C VAL A 290 38.40 -19.96 -42.75
N GLU A 291 37.53 -19.77 -43.74
CA GLU A 291 36.98 -18.46 -44.08
C GLU A 291 35.81 -18.09 -43.15
N VAL A 292 35.53 -16.78 -43.01
CA VAL A 292 34.40 -16.30 -42.22
C VAL A 292 33.09 -16.86 -42.79
N GLY A 293 32.28 -17.47 -41.92
CA GLY A 293 31.04 -18.17 -42.25
C GLY A 293 31.20 -19.67 -42.54
N GLU A 294 32.42 -20.19 -42.58
CA GLU A 294 32.70 -21.62 -42.69
C GLU A 294 32.89 -22.28 -41.32
N SER A 295 32.77 -23.61 -41.29
CA SER A 295 32.87 -24.41 -40.07
C SER A 295 33.89 -25.54 -40.18
N VAL A 296 34.49 -25.88 -39.04
CA VAL A 296 35.31 -27.08 -38.81
C VAL A 296 34.49 -28.07 -38.00
N THR A 297 34.47 -29.33 -38.42
CA THR A 297 33.79 -30.41 -37.68
C THR A 297 34.84 -31.28 -37.02
N LEU A 298 35.02 -31.08 -35.72
CA LEU A 298 35.86 -31.91 -34.87
C LEU A 298 35.08 -33.15 -34.44
N ARG A 299 35.57 -34.35 -34.77
CA ARG A 299 35.05 -35.60 -34.19
C ARG A 299 36.10 -36.25 -33.34
N LEU A 300 35.71 -36.74 -32.17
CA LEU A 300 36.53 -37.48 -31.23
C LEU A 300 36.07 -38.93 -31.17
N HIS A 301 37.00 -39.85 -30.94
CA HIS A 301 36.74 -41.26 -30.68
C HIS A 301 37.72 -41.80 -29.65
N ALA A 302 37.25 -42.68 -28.79
CA ALA A 302 38.13 -43.49 -27.95
C ALA A 302 37.50 -44.85 -27.69
N GLU A 303 38.35 -45.86 -27.47
CA GLU A 303 37.93 -47.23 -27.18
C GLU A 303 38.73 -47.80 -26.01
N ASN A 304 38.09 -48.61 -25.19
CA ASN A 304 38.73 -49.47 -24.21
C ASN A 304 37.99 -50.82 -24.10
N ASP A 305 38.37 -51.65 -23.13
CA ASP A 305 37.76 -52.98 -22.92
C ASP A 305 36.24 -52.94 -22.63
N ALA A 306 35.67 -51.79 -22.29
CA ALA A 306 34.24 -51.59 -22.07
C ALA A 306 33.46 -51.26 -23.35
N GLY A 307 34.14 -50.74 -24.37
CA GLY A 307 33.53 -50.29 -25.62
C GLY A 307 34.14 -48.99 -26.15
N SER A 308 33.50 -48.43 -27.17
CA SER A 308 33.91 -47.21 -27.87
C SER A 308 32.93 -46.06 -27.64
N VAL A 309 33.43 -44.83 -27.65
CA VAL A 309 32.62 -43.60 -27.66
C VAL A 309 33.04 -42.71 -28.81
N GLU A 310 32.10 -41.90 -29.30
CA GLU A 310 32.34 -40.85 -30.28
C GLU A 310 31.61 -39.57 -29.88
N GLU A 311 32.22 -38.42 -30.16
CA GLU A 311 31.61 -37.11 -29.96
C GLU A 311 31.89 -36.20 -31.16
N GLU A 312 30.99 -35.27 -31.45
CA GLU A 312 31.12 -34.31 -32.56
C GLU A 312 30.92 -32.88 -32.08
N TYR A 313 31.81 -31.99 -32.51
CA TYR A 313 31.83 -30.57 -32.19
C TYR A 313 31.97 -29.74 -33.46
N ILE A 314 31.19 -28.67 -33.59
CA ILE A 314 31.22 -27.78 -34.75
C ILE A 314 31.75 -26.42 -34.32
N PHE A 315 32.80 -25.95 -34.98
CA PHE A 315 33.40 -24.63 -34.76
C PHE A 315 33.20 -23.77 -35.99
N THR A 316 32.47 -22.67 -35.86
CA THR A 316 32.16 -21.75 -36.96
C THR A 316 32.96 -20.47 -36.82
N LYS A 317 33.68 -20.09 -37.87
CA LYS A 317 34.40 -18.81 -37.87
C LYS A 317 33.40 -17.70 -38.15
N VAL A 318 33.28 -16.76 -37.23
CA VAL A 318 32.39 -15.61 -37.38
C VAL A 318 33.17 -14.33 -37.62
N PRO A 319 32.55 -13.30 -38.24
CA PRO A 319 33.20 -12.01 -38.39
C PRO A 319 33.55 -11.42 -37.02
N SER A 320 34.76 -10.89 -36.86
CA SER A 320 35.13 -10.13 -35.66
C SER A 320 34.47 -8.75 -35.71
N TYR A 321 33.19 -8.67 -35.32
CA TYR A 321 32.45 -7.39 -35.32
C TYR A 321 33.10 -6.39 -34.37
N ALA A 322 33.01 -5.10 -34.72
CA ALA A 322 33.43 -4.03 -33.81
C ALA A 322 32.66 -4.15 -32.48
N GLN A 323 33.32 -3.85 -31.35
CA GLN A 323 32.68 -3.80 -30.03
C GLN A 323 33.14 -2.55 -29.30
N VAL A 324 32.26 -1.96 -28.50
CA VAL A 324 32.54 -0.79 -27.65
C VAL A 324 31.95 -1.01 -26.26
N GLY A 325 32.52 -0.36 -25.25
CA GLY A 325 32.00 -0.42 -23.89
C GLY A 325 32.52 0.70 -22.99
N ALA A 326 31.94 0.86 -21.81
CA ALA A 326 32.41 1.79 -20.78
C ALA A 326 32.42 1.14 -19.39
N ASP A 327 33.39 1.52 -18.55
CA ASP A 327 33.45 1.15 -17.13
C ASP A 327 33.73 2.41 -16.27
N PRO A 328 32.82 2.76 -15.35
CA PRO A 328 31.52 2.12 -15.12
C PRO A 328 30.56 2.31 -16.32
N PRO A 329 29.64 1.37 -16.60
CA PRO A 329 28.73 1.39 -17.74
C PRO A 329 27.52 2.33 -17.56
N GLY A 330 27.72 3.50 -16.92
CA GLY A 330 26.65 4.42 -16.53
C GLY A 330 26.22 4.25 -15.07
N GLY A 331 25.14 4.94 -14.71
CA GLY A 331 24.56 4.95 -13.37
C GLY A 331 24.78 6.26 -12.62
N ASP A 332 24.49 6.23 -11.33
CA ASP A 332 24.59 7.40 -10.48
C ASP A 332 26.02 7.58 -9.97
N PHE A 333 26.49 8.82 -9.91
CA PHE A 333 27.82 9.14 -9.40
C PHE A 333 27.82 10.34 -8.47
N THR A 334 28.87 10.40 -7.65
CA THR A 334 29.03 11.35 -6.55
C THR A 334 30.27 12.22 -6.79
N GLY A 335 30.29 13.42 -6.19
CA GLY A 335 31.37 14.38 -6.37
C GLY A 335 31.25 15.22 -7.64
N GLU A 336 32.30 16.00 -7.96
CA GLU A 336 32.28 16.91 -9.10
C GLU A 336 32.26 16.18 -10.45
N SER A 337 32.84 14.99 -10.52
CA SER A 337 32.98 14.22 -11.75
C SER A 337 33.31 12.76 -11.49
N ILE A 338 33.07 11.89 -12.47
CA ILE A 338 33.47 10.49 -12.50
C ILE A 338 34.44 10.23 -13.65
N GLU A 339 35.44 9.38 -13.40
CA GLU A 339 36.34 8.84 -14.42
C GLU A 339 35.73 7.58 -15.04
N VAL A 340 35.66 7.54 -16.37
CA VAL A 340 35.10 6.43 -17.14
C VAL A 340 36.15 5.92 -18.11
N THR A 341 36.44 4.63 -18.04
CA THR A 341 37.33 3.93 -18.98
C THR A 341 36.52 3.45 -20.18
N LEU A 342 36.97 3.76 -21.39
CA LEU A 342 36.32 3.37 -22.64
C LEU A 342 37.01 2.15 -23.24
N TYR A 343 36.23 1.20 -23.72
CA TYR A 343 36.70 -0.02 -24.36
C TYR A 343 36.35 -0.03 -25.84
N ALA A 344 37.23 -0.62 -26.63
CA ALA A 344 37.03 -0.85 -28.05
C ALA A 344 37.73 -2.14 -28.49
N LYS A 345 37.00 -3.08 -29.10
CA LYS A 345 37.55 -4.35 -29.62
C LYS A 345 37.29 -4.48 -31.13
N ASN A 346 38.20 -5.18 -31.81
CA ASN A 346 38.13 -5.45 -33.26
C ASN A 346 38.11 -4.18 -34.14
N VAL A 347 38.61 -3.06 -33.60
CA VAL A 347 38.81 -1.78 -34.30
C VAL A 347 40.13 -1.14 -33.86
N ASN A 348 40.74 -0.36 -34.76
CA ASN A 348 41.95 0.40 -34.43
C ASN A 348 41.62 1.76 -33.77
N VAL A 349 40.43 2.29 -34.05
CA VAL A 349 39.94 3.57 -33.51
C VAL A 349 38.43 3.46 -33.36
N ALA A 350 37.92 3.95 -32.23
CA ALA A 350 36.50 4.13 -31.98
C ALA A 350 36.24 5.63 -31.70
N SER A 351 34.98 6.03 -31.60
CA SER A 351 34.60 7.39 -31.25
C SER A 351 33.54 7.40 -30.17
N TYR A 352 33.63 8.36 -29.26
CA TYR A 352 32.59 8.62 -28.27
C TYR A 352 32.01 10.01 -28.47
N SER A 353 30.80 10.23 -27.99
CA SER A 353 30.15 11.54 -27.97
C SER A 353 29.49 11.78 -26.63
N LEU A 354 29.82 12.92 -26.01
CA LEU A 354 29.08 13.50 -24.89
C LEU A 354 28.22 14.63 -25.49
N ASN A 355 26.90 14.41 -25.59
CA ASN A 355 25.94 15.39 -26.13
C ASN A 355 26.10 15.78 -27.62
N GLY A 356 26.55 14.84 -28.47
CA GLY A 356 26.49 14.96 -29.93
C GLY A 356 27.78 15.45 -30.61
N VAL A 357 28.87 15.63 -29.87
CA VAL A 357 30.19 15.92 -30.45
C VAL A 357 31.05 14.66 -30.38
N GLU A 358 31.37 14.09 -31.54
CA GLU A 358 32.22 12.90 -31.64
C GLU A 358 33.71 13.22 -31.45
N VAL A 359 34.38 12.39 -30.64
CA VAL A 359 35.80 12.43 -30.32
C VAL A 359 36.36 11.01 -30.45
N GLU A 360 37.52 10.86 -31.11
CA GLU A 360 38.18 9.55 -31.24
C GLU A 360 38.79 9.09 -29.91
N TYR A 361 38.74 7.78 -29.65
CA TYR A 361 39.39 7.14 -28.52
C TYR A 361 39.97 5.77 -28.91
N PHE A 362 40.94 5.31 -28.11
CA PHE A 362 41.54 3.99 -28.16
C PHE A 362 41.10 3.14 -26.97
N ASP A 363 41.18 1.83 -27.12
CA ASP A 363 40.89 0.90 -26.02
C ASP A 363 41.69 1.23 -24.75
N GLY A 364 40.98 1.41 -23.64
CA GLY A 364 41.54 1.79 -22.34
C GLY A 364 41.69 3.29 -22.09
N ASP A 365 41.31 4.16 -23.04
CA ASP A 365 41.30 5.61 -22.81
C ASP A 365 40.31 5.99 -21.70
N GLN A 366 40.67 6.97 -20.88
CA GLN A 366 39.84 7.45 -19.77
C GLN A 366 39.30 8.84 -20.08
N ILE A 367 38.01 9.05 -19.78
CA ILE A 367 37.34 10.34 -19.88
C ILE A 367 36.74 10.74 -18.54
N ILE A 368 36.55 12.04 -18.35
CA ILE A 368 35.90 12.59 -17.16
C ILE A 368 34.49 13.05 -17.55
N ILE A 369 33.48 12.59 -16.83
CA ILE A 369 32.07 12.96 -17.00
C ILE A 369 31.60 13.68 -15.72
N GLY A 370 30.81 14.75 -15.86
CA GLY A 370 30.12 15.37 -14.72
C GLY A 370 30.62 16.75 -14.25
N GLU A 371 31.79 17.23 -14.70
CA GLU A 371 32.41 18.49 -14.20
C GLU A 371 31.54 19.76 -14.34
N ASN A 372 30.47 19.73 -15.13
CA ASN A 372 29.62 20.90 -15.41
C ASN A 372 28.12 20.56 -15.40
N ILE A 373 27.72 19.54 -14.65
CA ILE A 373 26.30 19.24 -14.44
C ILE A 373 25.92 19.45 -12.98
N GLU A 374 24.72 19.95 -12.79
CA GLU A 374 24.13 20.13 -11.46
C GLU A 374 23.56 18.79 -10.98
N PRO A 375 23.39 18.61 -9.66
CA PRO A 375 22.73 17.43 -9.14
C PRO A 375 21.31 17.24 -9.68
N GLY A 376 20.97 15.99 -10.00
CA GLY A 376 19.75 15.61 -10.72
C GLY A 376 19.85 15.71 -12.24
N GLU A 377 20.93 16.28 -12.79
CA GLU A 377 21.20 16.27 -14.24
C GLU A 377 21.95 14.99 -14.66
N SER A 378 21.73 14.59 -15.90
CA SER A 378 22.40 13.45 -16.51
C SER A 378 23.21 13.83 -17.74
N MET A 379 24.30 13.10 -17.98
CA MET A 379 25.05 13.13 -19.23
C MET A 379 24.91 11.79 -19.96
N VAL A 380 24.74 11.85 -21.28
CA VAL A 380 24.71 10.65 -22.13
C VAL A 380 26.04 10.52 -22.86
N LEU A 381 26.70 9.39 -22.63
CA LEU A 381 27.86 8.91 -23.37
C LEU A 381 27.38 7.96 -24.46
N SER A 382 27.62 8.31 -25.72
CA SER A 382 27.39 7.42 -26.86
C SER A 382 28.74 6.94 -27.40
N LEU A 383 28.91 5.63 -27.55
CA LEU A 383 30.11 5.03 -28.12
C LEU A 383 29.79 4.46 -29.50
N PHE A 384 30.74 4.58 -30.43
CA PHE A 384 30.60 4.14 -31.80
C PHE A 384 31.90 3.52 -32.29
N ALA A 385 31.79 2.39 -32.98
CA ALA A 385 32.90 1.78 -33.70
C ALA A 385 32.41 1.13 -34.99
N GLU A 386 33.26 1.11 -36.03
CA GLU A 386 32.95 0.47 -37.30
C GLU A 386 34.19 -0.24 -37.85
N ASN A 387 33.99 -1.45 -38.36
CA ASN A 387 34.98 -2.16 -39.16
C ASN A 387 34.34 -2.71 -40.45
N GLU A 388 35.07 -3.51 -41.22
CA GLU A 388 34.58 -4.06 -42.49
C GLU A 388 33.40 -5.03 -42.34
N PHE A 389 33.16 -5.53 -41.13
CA PHE A 389 32.10 -6.49 -40.83
C PHE A 389 30.83 -5.84 -40.25
N GLY A 390 30.93 -4.67 -39.62
CA GLY A 390 29.75 -3.97 -39.11
C GLY A 390 30.04 -2.77 -38.21
N LYS A 391 28.97 -2.25 -37.62
CA LYS A 391 28.98 -1.12 -36.69
C LYS A 391 28.55 -1.58 -35.30
N ALA A 392 29.17 -1.02 -34.27
CA ALA A 392 28.73 -1.10 -32.89
C ALA A 392 28.39 0.30 -32.37
N GLU A 393 27.28 0.38 -31.63
CA GLU A 393 26.81 1.60 -30.98
C GLU A 393 26.29 1.22 -29.58
N GLU A 394 26.76 1.91 -28.55
CA GLU A 394 26.31 1.75 -27.17
C GLU A 394 26.03 3.11 -26.53
N GLN A 395 25.10 3.17 -25.59
CA GLN A 395 24.75 4.40 -24.88
C GLN A 395 24.67 4.18 -23.38
N TYR A 396 25.34 5.06 -22.63
CA TYR A 396 25.39 5.04 -21.17
C TYR A 396 24.92 6.39 -20.62
N THR A 397 24.11 6.35 -19.56
CA THR A 397 23.62 7.56 -18.89
C THR A 397 24.26 7.65 -17.52
N TYR A 398 24.84 8.81 -17.20
CA TYR A 398 25.46 9.11 -15.91
C TYR A 398 24.70 10.24 -15.23
N THR A 399 24.19 10.02 -14.03
CA THR A 399 23.40 11.03 -13.29
C THR A 399 24.16 11.47 -12.05
N LYS A 400 24.27 12.78 -11.84
CA LYS A 400 24.90 13.33 -10.64
C LYS A 400 23.87 13.34 -9.51
N VAL A 401 24.17 12.70 -8.39
CA VAL A 401 23.29 12.72 -7.21
C VAL A 401 23.66 13.86 -6.26
N ASP A 402 22.64 14.55 -5.72
CA ASP A 402 22.83 15.74 -4.88
C ASP A 402 23.25 15.37 -3.47
N GLY A 403 22.62 14.34 -2.91
CA GLY A 403 22.74 13.99 -1.51
C GLY A 403 21.40 13.94 -0.81
N LEU A 404 21.45 13.57 0.46
CA LEU A 404 20.30 13.36 1.33
C LEU A 404 20.29 14.39 2.46
N THR A 405 19.30 15.27 2.49
CA THR A 405 19.16 16.32 3.53
C THR A 405 18.27 15.85 4.67
N ILE A 406 18.88 15.75 5.87
CA ILE A 406 18.20 15.30 7.08
C ILE A 406 18.00 16.46 8.03
N TYR A 407 16.75 16.69 8.43
CA TYR A 407 16.35 17.68 9.41
C TYR A 407 15.97 17.02 10.74
N PHE A 408 16.43 17.56 11.85
CA PHE A 408 16.21 17.05 13.19
C PHE A 408 15.71 18.13 14.15
N LYS A 409 14.57 17.87 14.80
CA LYS A 409 14.08 18.74 15.88
C LYS A 409 14.74 18.34 17.18
N LYS A 410 15.70 19.17 17.59
CA LYS A 410 16.52 18.92 18.77
C LYS A 410 15.66 18.93 20.05
N PRO A 411 15.65 17.85 20.85
CA PRO A 411 15.00 17.87 22.16
C PRO A 411 15.61 18.93 23.09
N GLN A 412 14.80 19.44 24.03
CA GLN A 412 15.20 20.52 24.94
C GLN A 412 16.35 20.12 25.87
N ASN A 413 16.52 18.83 26.19
CA ASN A 413 17.59 18.30 27.02
C ASN A 413 18.86 17.91 26.25
N TRP A 414 18.90 18.13 24.94
CA TRP A 414 20.07 17.84 24.10
C TRP A 414 20.94 19.09 23.88
N GLY A 415 22.25 18.89 23.86
CA GLY A 415 23.25 19.81 23.32
C GLY A 415 23.24 19.84 21.80
N THR A 416 24.28 20.38 21.16
CA THR A 416 24.30 20.52 19.69
C THR A 416 24.27 19.14 19.00
N PRO A 417 23.27 18.89 18.13
CA PRO A 417 23.12 17.60 17.49
C PRO A 417 24.18 17.37 16.42
N HIS A 418 24.57 16.11 16.27
CA HIS A 418 25.45 15.59 15.23
C HIS A 418 24.72 14.42 14.54
N LEU A 419 25.04 14.19 13.27
CA LEU A 419 24.45 13.11 12.47
C LEU A 419 25.49 12.03 12.21
N TYR A 420 25.31 10.84 12.77
CA TYR A 420 26.05 9.66 12.34
C TYR A 420 25.26 8.95 11.25
N PHE A 421 25.91 8.58 10.15
CA PHE A 421 25.27 7.88 9.03
C PHE A 421 26.13 6.72 8.53
N TYR A 422 25.47 5.68 8.00
CA TYR A 422 26.12 4.49 7.44
C TYR A 422 25.16 3.73 6.50
N GLY A 423 25.69 2.75 5.76
CA GLY A 423 24.95 2.00 4.73
C GLY A 423 24.45 2.93 3.64
N THR A 424 25.33 3.77 3.10
CA THR A 424 24.99 4.75 2.07
C THR A 424 24.81 4.11 0.69
N GLU A 425 23.91 4.64 -0.13
CA GLU A 425 23.76 4.25 -1.54
C GLU A 425 23.41 5.48 -2.37
N PRO A 426 24.25 5.89 -3.35
CA PRO A 426 25.59 5.35 -3.62
C PRO A 426 26.55 5.40 -2.42
N GLU A 427 27.48 4.45 -2.33
CA GLU A 427 28.43 4.38 -1.22
C GLU A 427 29.38 5.59 -1.20
N ILE A 428 29.50 6.23 -0.03
CA ILE A 428 30.39 7.37 0.22
C ILE A 428 31.27 7.13 1.46
N ASP A 429 32.20 8.06 1.73
CA ASP A 429 32.98 8.03 2.97
C ASP A 429 32.08 8.29 4.21
N GLU A 430 31.88 7.25 5.01
CA GLU A 430 31.07 7.30 6.24
C GLU A 430 31.88 7.81 7.45
N PRO A 431 31.30 8.65 8.33
CA PRO A 431 31.99 9.16 9.50
C PRO A 431 32.17 8.07 10.55
N THR A 432 33.21 8.16 11.39
CA THR A 432 33.27 7.36 12.62
C THR A 432 32.29 7.91 13.66
N TRP A 433 31.88 7.09 14.64
CA TRP A 433 30.97 7.55 15.71
C TRP A 433 31.46 8.81 16.45
N THR A 434 32.77 8.93 16.64
CA THR A 434 33.42 10.09 17.28
C THR A 434 33.55 11.30 16.38
N GLU A 435 33.56 11.10 15.07
CA GLU A 435 33.75 12.13 14.05
C GLU A 435 32.46 12.45 13.30
N ALA A 436 31.32 11.92 13.76
CA ALA A 436 30.00 12.25 13.24
C ALA A 436 29.84 13.78 13.16
N PRO A 437 29.49 14.35 12.00
CA PRO A 437 29.46 15.79 11.78
C PRO A 437 28.38 16.51 12.60
N GLU A 438 28.67 17.75 13.00
CA GLU A 438 27.71 18.65 13.65
C GLU A 438 26.61 19.07 12.66
N MET A 439 25.35 19.05 13.08
CA MET A 439 24.24 19.54 12.26
C MET A 439 24.12 21.06 12.36
N GLU A 440 23.73 21.72 11.28
CA GLU A 440 23.59 23.17 11.17
C GLU A 440 22.24 23.65 11.69
N TRP A 441 22.18 24.77 12.42
CA TRP A 441 20.92 25.34 12.90
C TRP A 441 20.12 25.98 11.75
N VAL A 442 18.83 25.66 11.66
CA VAL A 442 17.92 26.19 10.62
C VAL A 442 17.00 27.28 11.20
N THR A 443 16.08 26.88 12.09
CA THR A 443 15.12 27.77 12.75
C THR A 443 14.54 27.10 14.00
N GLY A 444 14.16 27.88 15.01
CA GLY A 444 13.62 27.31 16.26
C GLY A 444 14.54 26.25 16.86
N ASP A 445 14.02 25.04 17.03
CA ASP A 445 14.75 23.86 17.51
C ASP A 445 15.23 22.93 16.37
N TRP A 446 15.07 23.31 15.09
CA TRP A 446 15.45 22.50 13.93
C TRP A 446 16.89 22.70 13.51
N TYR A 447 17.54 21.57 13.21
CA TYR A 447 18.89 21.47 12.67
C TYR A 447 18.88 20.62 11.40
N SER A 448 19.84 20.82 10.50
CA SER A 448 19.97 20.07 9.25
C SER A 448 21.39 19.58 9.00
N TYR A 449 21.51 18.48 8.29
CA TYR A 449 22.77 18.08 7.68
C TYR A 449 22.49 17.42 6.33
N LYS A 450 23.25 17.80 5.29
CA LYS A 450 23.18 17.19 3.97
C LYS A 450 24.31 16.18 3.83
N ILE A 451 23.93 14.93 3.59
CA ILE A 451 24.84 13.85 3.28
C ILE A 451 25.07 13.89 1.77
N GLU A 452 26.11 14.59 1.33
CA GLU A 452 26.44 14.78 -0.08
C GLU A 452 26.73 13.43 -0.77
N GLY A 453 26.24 13.25 -2.00
CA GLY A 453 26.60 12.10 -2.82
C GLY A 453 25.91 10.79 -2.45
N THR A 454 24.87 10.78 -1.63
CA THR A 454 24.06 9.57 -1.40
C THR A 454 22.58 9.86 -1.56
N GLU A 455 21.81 8.89 -2.03
CA GLU A 455 20.34 8.98 -2.07
C GLU A 455 19.72 8.31 -0.86
N SER A 456 20.41 7.34 -0.24
CA SER A 456 19.94 6.68 0.98
C SER A 456 21.01 6.51 2.05
N ALA A 457 20.60 6.40 3.31
CA ALA A 457 21.47 6.14 4.45
C ALA A 457 20.66 5.65 5.65
N TYR A 458 21.32 4.92 6.57
CA TYR A 458 20.87 4.80 7.95
C TYR A 458 21.42 5.96 8.77
N VAL A 459 20.56 6.64 9.53
CA VAL A 459 20.94 7.82 10.32
C VAL A 459 20.68 7.66 11.81
N ILE A 460 21.60 8.20 12.62
CA ILE A 460 21.51 8.27 14.08
C ILE A 460 21.81 9.70 14.52
N PHE A 461 20.87 10.29 15.26
CA PHE A 461 21.05 11.60 15.89
C PHE A 461 21.79 11.41 17.21
N LYS A 462 22.76 12.26 17.50
CA LYS A 462 23.48 12.23 18.79
C LYS A 462 23.93 13.61 19.24
N ASP A 463 24.22 13.76 20.52
CA ASP A 463 25.04 14.84 21.05
C ASP A 463 26.18 14.27 21.93
N GLN A 464 26.69 15.02 22.90
CA GLN A 464 27.73 14.54 23.83
C GLN A 464 27.24 13.43 24.76
N ASP A 465 25.98 13.44 25.20
CA ASP A 465 25.43 12.61 26.27
C ASP A 465 24.24 11.74 25.83
N ASN A 466 23.62 12.03 24.68
CA ASN A 466 22.37 11.48 24.20
C ASN A 466 22.51 10.92 22.77
N GLN A 467 21.65 9.96 22.42
CA GLN A 467 21.50 9.44 21.06
C GLN A 467 20.07 8.97 20.79
N TRP A 468 19.68 8.97 19.52
CA TRP A 468 18.40 8.47 19.05
C TRP A 468 18.56 7.96 17.60
N PRO A 469 18.28 6.68 17.28
CA PRO A 469 17.89 5.52 18.09
C PRO A 469 18.75 5.27 19.34
N GLY A 470 18.19 4.55 20.34
CA GLY A 470 18.91 4.25 21.57
C GLY A 470 20.12 3.34 21.34
N SER A 471 21.08 3.32 22.27
CA SER A 471 22.32 2.54 22.12
C SER A 471 22.09 1.09 21.70
N GLY A 472 22.76 0.66 20.61
CA GLY A 472 22.65 -0.69 20.07
C GLY A 472 21.40 -0.97 19.25
N GLN A 473 20.57 0.05 18.98
CA GLN A 473 19.52 -0.01 17.97
C GLN A 473 20.09 0.41 16.61
N PRO A 474 19.57 -0.16 15.50
CA PRO A 474 19.93 0.29 14.16
C PRO A 474 19.49 1.75 13.96
N GLY A 475 20.18 2.46 13.06
CA GLY A 475 19.77 3.78 12.62
C GLY A 475 18.44 3.78 11.90
N PHE A 476 17.88 4.97 11.68
CA PHE A 476 16.70 5.14 10.85
C PHE A 476 17.09 5.13 9.38
N PHE A 477 16.52 4.22 8.59
CA PHE A 477 16.72 4.25 7.14
C PHE A 477 15.99 5.43 6.52
N ARG A 478 16.65 6.12 5.58
CA ARG A 478 16.09 7.15 4.73
C ARG A 478 16.63 7.01 3.32
N ASP A 479 15.76 7.24 2.35
CA ASP A 479 15.96 7.26 0.90
C ASP A 479 15.41 8.55 0.27
N ALA A 480 15.08 9.53 1.11
CA ALA A 480 14.60 10.85 0.73
C ALA A 480 14.83 11.84 1.87
N ASP A 481 14.94 13.12 1.52
CA ASP A 481 14.99 14.22 2.48
C ASP A 481 13.88 14.09 3.50
N GLY A 482 14.13 14.50 4.75
CA GLY A 482 13.12 14.28 5.79
C GLY A 482 13.33 15.07 7.06
N TRP A 483 12.22 15.34 7.73
CA TRP A 483 12.14 16.05 8.99
C TRP A 483 11.79 15.08 10.11
N PHE A 484 12.63 15.00 11.13
CA PHE A 484 12.43 14.11 12.27
C PHE A 484 12.21 14.90 13.57
N ASP A 485 11.01 14.79 14.15
CA ASP A 485 10.65 15.34 15.47
C ASP A 485 10.32 14.26 16.52
N GLY A 486 10.77 13.04 16.25
CA GLY A 486 10.35 11.81 16.94
C GLY A 486 9.46 10.91 16.08
N LYS A 487 8.99 11.45 14.95
CA LYS A 487 8.47 10.73 13.79
C LYS A 487 9.02 11.40 12.51
N TRP A 488 9.04 10.66 11.42
CA TRP A 488 9.45 11.19 10.12
C TRP A 488 8.29 11.93 9.44
N HIS A 489 8.64 13.01 8.74
CA HIS A 489 7.79 13.75 7.82
C HIS A 489 8.60 14.04 6.56
N ASP A 490 7.98 13.95 5.40
CA ASP A 490 8.66 14.21 4.12
C ASP A 490 8.82 15.71 3.86
N ASP A 491 7.94 16.53 4.42
CA ASP A 491 8.00 18.00 4.39
C ASP A 491 8.19 18.59 5.79
N ASN A 492 8.59 19.85 5.85
CA ASN A 492 8.71 20.58 7.12
C ASN A 492 7.36 20.63 7.86
N PRO A 493 7.21 19.95 9.01
CA PRO A 493 5.93 19.87 9.71
C PRO A 493 5.49 21.19 10.37
N GLU A 494 6.37 22.19 10.43
CA GLU A 494 6.07 23.54 10.93
C GLU A 494 5.87 24.56 9.80
N GLN A 495 5.98 24.13 8.54
CA GLN A 495 5.65 24.98 7.41
C GLN A 495 4.12 25.17 7.35
N PRO A 496 3.62 26.42 7.21
CA PRO A 496 2.19 26.65 7.04
C PRO A 496 1.71 25.88 5.79
N THR A 497 0.49 25.36 5.83
CA THR A 497 -0.16 24.68 4.69
C THR A 497 -1.45 25.41 4.34
N ILE A 498 -1.97 25.21 3.12
CA ILE A 498 -3.31 25.72 2.77
C ILE A 498 -4.32 25.14 3.78
N PRO A 499 -5.26 25.94 4.32
CA PRO A 499 -6.17 25.44 5.35
C PRO A 499 -7.06 24.32 4.83
N GLN A 500 -7.61 23.50 5.74
CA GLN A 500 -8.70 22.59 5.38
C GLN A 500 -10.04 23.34 5.27
N ALA A 501 -11.04 22.69 4.66
CA ALA A 501 -12.41 23.24 4.58
C ALA A 501 -12.98 23.46 5.99
N PRO A 502 -13.59 24.63 6.28
CA PRO A 502 -14.38 24.82 7.49
C PRO A 502 -15.47 23.75 7.63
N LYS A 503 -15.75 23.33 8.86
CA LYS A 503 -16.75 22.27 9.15
C LYS A 503 -17.91 22.83 9.98
N ASN A 504 -19.01 22.09 10.05
CA ASN A 504 -20.16 22.39 10.93
C ASN A 504 -20.74 23.81 10.75
N LEU A 505 -20.84 24.27 9.49
CA LEU A 505 -21.54 25.51 9.15
C LEU A 505 -23.00 25.43 9.59
N ARG A 506 -23.45 26.41 10.37
CA ARG A 506 -24.77 26.45 11.01
C ARG A 506 -25.24 27.88 11.23
N ALA A 507 -26.54 28.06 11.47
CA ALA A 507 -27.12 29.33 11.90
C ALA A 507 -27.36 29.37 13.42
N ASN A 508 -26.95 30.46 14.06
CA ASN A 508 -27.22 30.76 15.47
C ASN A 508 -28.48 31.62 15.66
N GLN A 509 -28.81 32.48 14.70
CA GLN A 509 -30.00 33.32 14.72
C GLN A 509 -30.48 33.56 13.30
N VAL A 510 -31.81 33.55 13.10
CA VAL A 510 -32.46 33.88 11.83
C VAL A 510 -33.61 34.83 12.13
N THR A 511 -33.64 35.99 11.48
CA THR A 511 -34.75 36.97 11.56
C THR A 511 -35.51 37.01 10.23
N ILE A 512 -36.39 38.00 10.05
CA ILE A 512 -37.06 38.26 8.78
C ILE A 512 -36.10 38.77 7.70
N ASP A 513 -34.95 39.31 8.08
CA ASP A 513 -34.04 40.06 7.22
C ASP A 513 -32.54 39.80 7.50
N SER A 514 -32.21 38.85 8.38
CA SER A 514 -30.82 38.49 8.67
C SER A 514 -30.62 37.03 9.08
N VAL A 515 -29.39 36.55 8.87
CA VAL A 515 -28.90 35.22 9.28
C VAL A 515 -27.53 35.36 9.93
N SER A 516 -27.39 34.89 11.16
CA SER A 516 -26.11 34.80 11.87
C SER A 516 -25.53 33.39 11.73
N LEU A 517 -24.42 33.25 11.03
CA LEU A 517 -23.70 32.00 10.75
C LEU A 517 -22.53 31.78 11.72
N GLU A 518 -22.23 30.52 12.00
CA GLU A 518 -21.06 30.04 12.74
C GLU A 518 -20.55 28.73 12.12
N TRP A 519 -19.24 28.48 12.21
CA TRP A 519 -18.59 27.24 11.76
C TRP A 519 -17.38 26.90 12.64
N ASP A 520 -16.77 25.75 12.42
CA ASP A 520 -15.59 25.29 13.15
C ASP A 520 -14.31 25.64 12.38
N THR A 521 -13.33 26.20 13.11
CA THR A 521 -12.02 26.58 12.58
C THR A 521 -11.16 25.35 12.27
N PRO A 522 -10.54 25.26 11.08
CA PRO A 522 -9.52 24.27 10.77
C PRO A 522 -8.31 24.33 11.73
N ASP A 523 -7.58 23.22 11.90
CA ASP A 523 -6.38 23.17 12.76
C ASP A 523 -5.20 23.99 12.19
N GLN A 524 -5.19 24.22 10.88
CA GLN A 524 -4.18 25.02 10.18
C GLN A 524 -4.37 26.52 10.45
N GLN A 525 -3.32 27.31 10.25
CA GLN A 525 -3.40 28.77 10.29
C GLN A 525 -4.41 29.28 9.25
N VAL A 526 -5.40 30.05 9.70
CA VAL A 526 -6.38 30.77 8.88
C VAL A 526 -6.22 32.27 9.11
N ASP A 527 -6.07 33.04 8.04
CA ASP A 527 -6.04 34.51 8.12
C ASP A 527 -7.46 35.08 8.07
N TYR A 528 -8.32 34.54 7.20
CA TYR A 528 -9.74 34.90 7.14
C TYR A 528 -10.57 33.81 6.44
N TYR A 529 -11.89 33.96 6.52
CA TYR A 529 -12.89 33.14 5.87
C TYR A 529 -13.60 33.93 4.78
N ALA A 530 -13.70 33.39 3.57
CA ALA A 530 -14.54 33.92 2.50
C ALA A 530 -15.95 33.30 2.59
N ILE A 531 -16.98 34.14 2.74
CA ILE A 531 -18.37 33.71 2.89
C ILE A 531 -19.10 33.89 1.56
N TYR A 532 -19.76 32.83 1.13
CA TYR A 532 -20.53 32.80 -0.11
C TYR A 532 -22.02 32.59 0.19
N ARG A 533 -22.87 33.26 -0.59
CA ARG A 533 -24.33 33.10 -0.58
C ARG A 533 -24.82 32.95 -2.00
N ASN A 534 -25.58 31.89 -2.27
CA ASN A 534 -26.12 31.55 -3.59
C ASN A 534 -25.04 31.53 -4.70
N GLY A 535 -23.82 31.11 -4.35
CA GLY A 535 -22.67 31.05 -5.26
C GLY A 535 -21.87 32.35 -5.42
N GLU A 536 -22.31 33.47 -4.82
CA GLU A 536 -21.58 34.74 -4.86
C GLU A 536 -20.86 35.00 -3.54
N ARG A 537 -19.62 35.49 -3.60
CA ARG A 537 -18.86 35.91 -2.42
C ARG A 537 -19.47 37.20 -1.87
N ILE A 538 -19.97 37.15 -0.64
CA ILE A 538 -20.66 38.30 -0.02
C ILE A 538 -19.82 39.02 1.04
N ALA A 539 -18.87 38.33 1.67
CA ALA A 539 -18.06 38.91 2.75
C ALA A 539 -16.77 38.13 3.04
N GLU A 540 -15.94 38.73 3.90
CA GLU A 540 -14.79 38.13 4.57
C GLU A 540 -14.97 38.25 6.09
N SER A 541 -14.51 37.26 6.86
CA SER A 541 -14.49 37.30 8.32
C SER A 541 -13.17 36.77 8.88
N GLU A 542 -12.55 37.46 9.83
CA GLU A 542 -11.33 37.00 10.51
C GLU A 542 -11.61 35.99 11.63
N ILE A 543 -12.88 35.78 11.97
CA ILE A 543 -13.35 34.85 13.00
C ILE A 543 -14.39 33.89 12.42
N ALA A 544 -14.66 32.79 13.11
CA ALA A 544 -15.53 31.73 12.61
C ALA A 544 -17.05 32.03 12.72
N THR A 545 -17.42 33.30 12.55
CA THR A 545 -18.81 33.78 12.59
C THR A 545 -19.03 34.90 11.56
N PHE A 546 -20.26 35.04 11.09
CA PHE A 546 -20.66 36.13 10.19
C PHE A 546 -22.17 36.43 10.32
N VAL A 547 -22.58 37.69 10.23
CA VAL A 547 -24.00 38.09 10.20
C VAL A 547 -24.31 38.68 8.83
N ASP A 548 -25.21 38.05 8.10
CA ASP A 548 -25.73 38.54 6.82
C ASP A 548 -27.04 39.30 7.07
N GLU A 549 -27.09 40.58 6.70
CA GLU A 549 -28.23 41.48 6.95
C GLU A 549 -28.85 41.97 5.63
N ASN A 550 -30.04 42.57 5.70
CA ASN A 550 -30.80 43.08 4.55
C ASN A 550 -31.25 41.96 3.58
N LEU A 551 -31.61 40.81 4.13
CA LEU A 551 -32.19 39.69 3.40
C LEU A 551 -33.69 39.91 3.17
N GLU A 552 -34.23 39.28 2.12
CA GLU A 552 -35.66 39.22 1.88
C GLU A 552 -36.30 38.20 2.82
N SER A 553 -37.48 38.52 3.36
CA SER A 553 -38.25 37.59 4.20
C SER A 553 -38.73 36.35 3.43
N SER A 554 -38.98 35.25 4.13
CA SER A 554 -39.43 33.96 3.56
C SER A 554 -38.55 33.40 2.43
N THR A 555 -37.30 33.84 2.32
CA THR A 555 -36.41 33.54 1.20
C THR A 555 -35.32 32.55 1.62
N ALA A 556 -35.13 31.51 0.80
CA ALA A 556 -34.08 30.52 1.01
C ALA A 556 -32.74 31.04 0.47
N TYR A 557 -31.69 30.86 1.27
CA TYR A 557 -30.32 31.23 0.95
C TYR A 557 -29.42 30.02 1.22
N ILE A 558 -28.50 29.75 0.29
CA ILE A 558 -27.50 28.68 0.40
C ILE A 558 -26.16 29.32 0.72
N TYR A 559 -25.55 28.91 1.83
CA TYR A 559 -24.25 29.42 2.27
C TYR A 559 -23.16 28.36 2.20
N TYR A 560 -21.94 28.77 1.90
CA TYR A 560 -20.73 27.98 2.15
C TYR A 560 -19.56 28.91 2.49
N VAL A 561 -18.56 28.37 3.18
CA VAL A 561 -17.42 29.13 3.67
C VAL A 561 -16.12 28.47 3.23
N VAL A 562 -15.16 29.30 2.83
CA VAL A 562 -13.80 28.90 2.45
C VAL A 562 -12.80 29.54 3.41
N ALA A 563 -11.85 28.76 3.94
CA ALA A 563 -10.77 29.29 4.78
C ALA A 563 -9.58 29.69 3.91
N VAL A 564 -8.95 30.83 4.21
CA VAL A 564 -7.88 31.41 3.40
C VAL A 564 -6.69 31.78 4.27
N ASN A 565 -5.49 31.51 3.77
CA ASN A 565 -4.24 32.02 4.31
C ASN A 565 -3.30 32.45 3.14
N PRO A 566 -2.08 32.95 3.40
CA PRO A 566 -1.21 33.48 2.34
C PRO A 566 -0.79 32.44 1.29
N LEU A 567 -0.95 31.14 1.58
CA LEU A 567 -0.60 30.05 0.68
C LEU A 567 -1.75 29.65 -0.25
N GLY A 568 -3.00 29.98 0.09
CA GLY A 568 -4.15 29.70 -0.75
C GLY A 568 -5.48 29.54 -0.01
N GLU A 569 -6.47 29.12 -0.78
CA GLU A 569 -7.85 28.89 -0.34
C GLU A 569 -8.11 27.39 -0.12
N SER A 570 -8.86 27.06 0.93
CA SER A 570 -9.33 25.69 1.16
C SER A 570 -10.47 25.30 0.20
N SER A 571 -10.82 24.02 0.19
CA SER A 571 -12.12 23.61 -0.38
C SER A 571 -13.28 24.25 0.41
N ALA A 572 -14.42 24.45 -0.23
CA ALA A 572 -15.63 24.94 0.44
C ALA A 572 -16.10 23.98 1.55
N SER A 573 -16.69 24.54 2.60
CA SER A 573 -17.52 23.78 3.54
C SER A 573 -18.69 23.12 2.82
N GLU A 574 -19.38 22.19 3.50
CA GLU A 574 -20.70 21.74 3.06
C GLU A 574 -21.66 22.93 2.88
N GLU A 575 -22.52 22.86 1.87
CA GLU A 575 -23.55 23.87 1.64
C GLU A 575 -24.61 23.82 2.74
N PHE A 576 -24.99 24.99 3.25
CA PHE A 576 -25.98 25.17 4.30
C PHE A 576 -27.14 26.02 3.79
N GLU A 577 -28.29 25.38 3.51
CA GLU A 577 -29.53 26.06 3.13
C GLU A 577 -30.31 26.51 4.36
N ILE A 578 -30.68 27.78 4.42
CA ILE A 578 -31.51 28.36 5.47
C ILE A 578 -32.51 29.36 4.89
N ARG A 579 -33.70 29.45 5.50
CA ARG A 579 -34.76 30.37 5.07
C ARG A 579 -34.99 31.44 6.14
N THR A 580 -35.01 32.71 5.73
CA THR A 580 -35.40 33.83 6.60
C THR A 580 -36.85 33.69 7.07
N ARG A 581 -37.17 34.27 8.23
CA ARG A 581 -38.52 34.19 8.80
C ARG A 581 -39.54 34.91 7.92
N ASP A 582 -40.80 34.51 8.07
CA ASP A 582 -41.92 35.18 7.40
C ASP A 582 -42.17 36.57 8.02
N ASN A 583 -42.56 37.53 7.19
CA ASN A 583 -42.89 38.90 7.61
C ASN A 583 -44.17 39.00 8.47
N GLU A 584 -44.83 37.88 8.76
CA GLU A 584 -46.12 37.84 9.47
C GLU A 584 -46.01 37.94 11.01
N ASP A 585 -44.80 37.92 11.58
CA ASP A 585 -44.58 37.71 13.01
C ASP A 585 -44.07 38.92 13.83
N SER A 586 -44.01 40.15 13.29
CA SER A 586 -43.47 41.29 14.09
C SER A 586 -44.27 42.60 14.12
N ASN A 587 -45.40 42.76 13.41
CA ASN A 587 -46.16 44.03 13.46
C ASN A 587 -47.68 43.90 13.64
N LYS A 588 -48.15 42.98 14.49
CA LYS A 588 -49.57 42.80 14.83
C LYS A 588 -49.92 43.44 16.18
N LEU A 589 -51.08 44.08 16.25
CA LEU A 589 -51.67 44.69 17.44
C LEU A 589 -52.94 43.93 17.84
N THR A 590 -52.98 43.37 19.04
CA THR A 590 -54.18 42.75 19.61
C THR A 590 -54.74 43.60 20.74
N ILE A 591 -56.02 43.99 20.65
CA ILE A 591 -56.70 44.81 21.66
C ILE A 591 -57.88 44.06 22.26
N TYR A 592 -57.89 43.95 23.58
CA TYR A 592 -59.05 43.58 24.38
C TYR A 592 -59.78 44.84 24.85
N TYR A 593 -61.09 44.95 24.60
CA TYR A 593 -61.90 46.13 24.95
C TYR A 593 -63.08 45.77 25.87
N GLN A 594 -63.20 46.47 26.99
CA GLN A 594 -64.32 46.40 27.93
C GLN A 594 -64.97 47.79 28.09
N GLY A 595 -66.13 47.98 27.46
CA GLY A 595 -66.90 49.23 27.54
C GLY A 595 -68.29 49.18 26.90
N PHE A 596 -68.52 48.29 25.93
CA PHE A 596 -69.80 48.08 25.28
C PHE A 596 -70.14 46.59 25.15
N ASP A 597 -71.43 46.23 25.25
CA ASP A 597 -71.93 44.86 25.03
C ASP A 597 -71.74 44.38 23.58
N GLN A 598 -71.59 45.33 22.66
CA GLN A 598 -71.19 45.10 21.27
C GLN A 598 -70.21 46.21 20.89
N ALA A 599 -68.94 45.87 20.70
CA ALA A 599 -67.88 46.84 20.44
C ALA A 599 -67.46 46.86 18.96
N TYR A 600 -67.17 48.06 18.46
CA TYR A 600 -66.51 48.33 17.19
C TYR A 600 -65.29 49.19 17.45
N ILE A 601 -64.23 48.98 16.68
CA ILE A 601 -63.03 49.81 16.64
C ILE A 601 -63.00 50.59 15.32
N HIS A 602 -62.92 51.91 15.42
CA HIS A 602 -62.71 52.81 14.29
C HIS A 602 -61.29 53.33 14.40
N TYR A 603 -60.46 53.18 13.38
CA TYR A 603 -59.02 53.41 13.49
C TYR A 603 -58.41 53.94 12.20
N LYS A 604 -57.17 54.43 12.29
CA LYS A 604 -56.24 54.67 11.19
C LYS A 604 -54.87 54.12 11.57
N ILE A 605 -54.14 53.61 10.58
CA ILE A 605 -52.77 53.11 10.75
C ILE A 605 -51.82 54.21 10.26
N GLY A 606 -50.91 54.67 11.10
CA GLY A 606 -50.03 55.81 10.83
C GLY A 606 -50.79 57.06 10.34
N ASN A 607 -50.45 57.53 9.15
CA ASN A 607 -51.07 58.69 8.50
C ASN A 607 -52.19 58.34 7.49
N SER A 608 -52.67 57.10 7.50
CA SER A 608 -53.76 56.67 6.61
C SER A 608 -55.11 57.33 6.96
N SER A 609 -56.09 57.13 6.07
CA SER A 609 -57.47 57.55 6.31
C SER A 609 -58.12 56.65 7.35
N TRP A 610 -58.98 57.24 8.20
CA TRP A 610 -59.81 56.48 9.13
C TRP A 610 -60.70 55.46 8.41
N THR A 611 -60.96 54.31 9.05
CA THR A 611 -61.96 53.34 8.58
C THR A 611 -63.34 53.98 8.43
N THR A 612 -64.28 53.42 7.67
CA THR A 612 -65.63 54.03 7.59
C THR A 612 -66.42 53.76 8.87
N ALA A 613 -66.92 54.81 9.55
CA ALA A 613 -67.73 54.66 10.78
C ALA A 613 -68.94 53.73 10.56
N PRO A 614 -69.23 52.77 11.48
CA PRO A 614 -68.71 52.63 12.84
C PRO A 614 -67.35 51.94 12.98
N GLY A 615 -66.63 51.68 11.89
CA GLY A 615 -65.39 50.92 11.91
C GLY A 615 -65.63 49.41 11.94
N GLU A 616 -64.62 48.68 12.37
CA GLU A 616 -64.58 47.22 12.35
C GLU A 616 -65.19 46.63 13.62
N LYS A 617 -66.00 45.58 13.48
CA LYS A 617 -66.67 44.94 14.62
C LYS A 617 -65.67 44.06 15.37
N MET A 618 -65.55 44.24 16.68
CA MET A 618 -64.71 43.38 17.52
C MET A 618 -65.43 42.07 17.88
N SER A 619 -64.69 40.97 17.97
CA SER A 619 -65.22 39.66 18.35
C SER A 619 -65.34 39.53 19.88
N LEU A 620 -66.20 38.66 20.40
CA LEU A 620 -66.22 38.38 21.85
C LEU A 620 -64.98 37.56 22.22
N SER A 621 -64.27 37.92 23.28
CA SER A 621 -63.09 37.19 23.74
C SER A 621 -63.43 36.08 24.74
N SER A 622 -62.45 35.23 25.08
CA SER A 622 -62.55 34.25 26.16
C SER A 622 -62.51 34.88 27.56
N PHE A 623 -62.09 36.14 27.69
CA PHE A 623 -62.11 36.89 28.95
C PHE A 623 -63.50 37.50 29.17
N GLU A 624 -64.06 37.29 30.35
CA GLU A 624 -65.42 37.72 30.67
C GLU A 624 -65.61 39.22 30.41
N ASN A 625 -66.67 39.58 29.67
CA ASN A 625 -67.03 40.95 29.33
C ASN A 625 -65.99 41.75 28.50
N HIS A 626 -65.07 41.09 27.79
CA HIS A 626 -64.13 41.73 26.87
C HIS A 626 -64.36 41.30 25.41
N HIS A 627 -64.22 42.25 24.50
CA HIS A 627 -64.14 42.00 23.05
C HIS A 627 -62.68 42.02 22.59
N VAL A 628 -62.32 41.30 21.54
CA VAL A 628 -60.96 41.22 21.00
C VAL A 628 -60.94 41.47 19.50
N ILE A 629 -59.86 42.12 19.04
CA ILE A 629 -59.50 42.23 17.63
C ILE A 629 -57.98 42.20 17.50
N THR A 630 -57.50 41.65 16.38
CA THR A 630 -56.08 41.72 15.98
C THR A 630 -56.00 42.45 14.65
N ILE A 631 -55.18 43.49 14.59
CA ILE A 631 -54.98 44.36 13.43
C ILE A 631 -53.51 44.28 13.04
N ASP A 632 -53.25 44.10 11.74
CA ASP A 632 -51.91 44.19 11.17
C ASP A 632 -51.57 45.66 10.92
N LEU A 633 -50.44 46.12 11.46
CA LEU A 633 -49.97 47.50 11.29
C LEU A 633 -49.14 47.68 10.01
N ASP A 634 -48.95 46.64 9.22
CA ASP A 634 -48.13 46.62 8.02
C ASP A 634 -46.69 47.06 8.36
N HIS A 635 -46.20 48.19 7.84
CA HIS A 635 -44.86 48.74 8.13
C HIS A 635 -44.90 49.94 9.09
N GLU A 636 -46.08 50.31 9.61
CA GLU A 636 -46.26 51.50 10.45
C GLU A 636 -46.09 51.16 11.94
N GLU A 637 -45.58 52.11 12.73
CA GLU A 637 -45.29 51.89 14.15
C GLU A 637 -46.49 52.16 15.08
N GLU A 638 -47.53 52.86 14.59
CA GLU A 638 -48.64 53.35 15.41
C GLU A 638 -50.01 53.18 14.74
N LEU A 639 -51.02 52.84 15.55
CA LEU A 639 -52.43 52.89 15.20
C LEU A 639 -53.17 53.83 16.17
N THR A 640 -53.96 54.75 15.61
CA THR A 640 -54.88 55.61 16.38
C THR A 640 -56.31 55.06 16.26
N ALA A 641 -57.03 54.95 17.38
CA ALA A 641 -58.36 54.34 17.42
C ALA A 641 -59.36 55.03 18.36
N ALA A 642 -60.63 54.84 18.08
CA ALA A 642 -61.76 55.10 18.97
C ALA A 642 -62.73 53.91 18.95
N PHE A 643 -63.35 53.61 20.08
CA PHE A 643 -64.30 52.51 20.21
C PHE A 643 -65.74 53.03 20.18
N ASN A 644 -66.69 52.22 19.71
CA ASN A 644 -68.10 52.59 19.70
C ASN A 644 -69.03 51.37 19.76
N ASN A 645 -70.31 51.63 20.01
CA ASN A 645 -71.34 50.59 20.13
C ASN A 645 -72.10 50.27 18.82
N GLY A 646 -71.66 50.82 17.68
CA GLY A 646 -72.36 50.72 16.39
C GLY A 646 -73.69 51.50 16.30
N ARG A 647 -74.06 52.24 17.35
CA ARG A 647 -75.34 52.98 17.48
C ARG A 647 -75.13 54.45 17.90
N GLY A 648 -73.94 54.98 17.68
CA GLY A 648 -73.63 56.40 17.88
C GLY A 648 -73.12 56.79 19.27
N GLN A 649 -72.85 55.84 20.16
CA GLN A 649 -72.08 56.10 21.39
C GLN A 649 -70.61 55.78 21.16
N TRP A 650 -69.74 56.70 21.55
CA TRP A 650 -68.30 56.65 21.31
C TRP A 650 -67.52 56.71 22.60
N ASP A 651 -66.44 55.94 22.64
CA ASP A 651 -65.35 56.00 23.60
C ASP A 651 -64.08 56.37 22.82
N ASN A 652 -63.78 57.66 22.81
CA ASN A 652 -62.64 58.24 22.14
C ASN A 652 -61.67 58.88 23.14
N ASN A 653 -61.54 58.27 24.32
CA ASN A 653 -60.64 58.74 25.37
C ASN A 653 -60.82 60.24 25.71
N GLN A 654 -62.06 60.67 25.92
CA GLN A 654 -62.41 62.07 26.21
C GLN A 654 -61.99 63.07 25.11
N GLY A 655 -61.92 62.62 23.86
CA GLY A 655 -61.56 63.46 22.70
C GLY A 655 -60.10 63.40 22.27
N ALA A 656 -59.29 62.55 22.91
CA ALA A 656 -57.87 62.37 22.58
C ALA A 656 -57.58 61.18 21.64
N ASP A 657 -58.56 60.29 21.44
CA ASP A 657 -58.38 58.97 20.82
C ASP A 657 -57.36 58.09 21.59
N TYR A 658 -57.28 56.81 21.22
CA TYR A 658 -56.31 55.85 21.76
C TYR A 658 -55.20 55.64 20.75
N SER A 659 -53.95 55.52 21.22
CA SER A 659 -52.79 55.18 20.40
C SER A 659 -52.18 53.86 20.87
N PHE A 660 -51.78 53.03 19.91
CA PHE A 660 -51.20 51.71 20.15
C PHE A 660 -50.03 51.48 19.21
N THR A 661 -49.01 50.77 19.67
CA THR A 661 -47.96 50.16 18.84
C THR A 661 -48.27 48.67 18.66
N SER A 662 -47.43 47.91 17.98
CA SER A 662 -47.55 46.44 17.97
C SER A 662 -47.48 45.87 19.40
N GLY A 663 -48.16 44.74 19.63
CA GLY A 663 -48.26 44.13 20.97
C GLY A 663 -49.69 43.79 21.38
N ILE A 664 -49.89 43.48 22.66
CA ILE A 664 -51.18 43.11 23.23
C ILE A 664 -51.60 44.16 24.25
N TYR A 665 -52.83 44.66 24.19
CA TYR A 665 -53.35 45.67 25.10
C TYR A 665 -54.76 45.36 25.59
N THR A 666 -55.08 45.83 26.78
CA THR A 666 -56.43 45.84 27.35
C THR A 666 -56.87 47.27 27.59
N VAL A 667 -58.04 47.63 27.05
CA VAL A 667 -58.71 48.92 27.24
C VAL A 667 -59.93 48.72 28.14
N LYS A 668 -59.92 49.37 29.30
CA LYS A 668 -60.99 49.27 30.30
C LYS A 668 -61.23 50.60 30.98
N ASN A 669 -62.49 51.06 31.01
CA ASN A 669 -62.89 52.33 31.63
C ASN A 669 -62.07 53.55 31.17
N GLY A 670 -61.66 53.57 29.90
CA GLY A 670 -60.83 54.66 29.39
C GLY A 670 -59.32 54.50 29.59
N HIS A 671 -58.85 53.41 30.20
CA HIS A 671 -57.44 53.17 30.48
C HIS A 671 -56.87 52.04 29.61
N VAL A 672 -55.68 52.27 29.07
CA VAL A 672 -54.90 51.27 28.32
C VAL A 672 -53.90 50.62 29.27
N VAL A 673 -53.86 49.29 29.27
CA VAL A 673 -52.90 48.45 29.99
C VAL A 673 -52.25 47.51 28.98
N GLU A 674 -50.93 47.36 29.03
CA GLU A 674 -50.21 46.39 28.20
C GLU A 674 -50.44 44.96 28.74
N GLY A 675 -50.71 44.01 27.84
CA GLY A 675 -51.08 42.63 28.14
C GLY A 675 -52.57 42.31 27.94
N ALA A 676 -52.86 41.01 27.88
CA ALA A 676 -54.23 40.49 27.90
C ALA A 676 -54.88 40.72 29.29
N PRO A 677 -56.22 40.69 29.42
CA PRO A 677 -56.87 40.84 30.71
C PRO A 677 -56.38 39.79 31.72
N ASP A 678 -56.04 40.20 32.95
CA ASP A 678 -55.62 39.26 33.99
C ASP A 678 -56.67 38.16 34.19
N SER A 679 -56.32 36.92 33.85
CA SER A 679 -57.09 35.75 34.22
C SER A 679 -57.01 35.57 35.73
N VAL A 680 -58.12 35.78 36.43
CA VAL A 680 -58.23 35.42 37.85
C VAL A 680 -57.81 33.96 38.01
N ILE A 681 -56.69 33.72 38.70
CA ILE A 681 -56.26 32.39 39.14
C ILE A 681 -57.37 31.83 40.01
N ASN A 682 -57.94 30.70 39.61
CA ASN A 682 -58.82 29.95 40.48
C ASN A 682 -57.95 28.96 41.27
N ASP A 683 -57.67 29.27 42.54
CA ASP A 683 -56.75 28.57 43.50
C ASP A 683 -57.12 27.10 43.80
N GLU A 684 -57.93 26.46 42.95
CA GLU A 684 -58.36 25.07 43.07
C GLU A 684 -58.01 24.21 41.84
N LYS A 685 -57.44 24.81 40.79
CA LYS A 685 -57.20 24.12 39.51
C LYS A 685 -55.73 23.93 39.18
N VAL A 686 -55.46 22.93 38.36
CA VAL A 686 -54.20 22.77 37.63
C VAL A 686 -54.45 22.81 36.13
N THR A 687 -53.61 23.52 35.39
CA THR A 687 -53.56 23.47 33.92
C THR A 687 -52.23 22.88 33.49
N ILE A 688 -52.25 21.84 32.66
CA ILE A 688 -51.06 21.13 32.21
C ILE A 688 -51.01 21.16 30.69
N TYR A 689 -49.88 21.62 30.13
CA TYR A 689 -49.53 21.56 28.73
C TYR A 689 -48.51 20.43 28.53
N TYR A 690 -48.86 19.39 27.78
CA TYR A 690 -48.03 18.21 27.56
C TYR A 690 -47.55 18.17 26.11
N TYR A 691 -46.24 18.26 25.91
CA TYR A 691 -45.61 18.16 24.59
C TYR A 691 -45.74 16.74 24.06
N THR A 692 -46.46 16.53 22.96
CA THR A 692 -46.64 15.20 22.40
C THR A 692 -47.10 15.20 20.95
N ASN A 693 -46.54 14.27 20.18
CA ASN A 693 -46.95 13.99 18.80
C ASN A 693 -48.11 12.97 18.73
N TRP A 694 -48.69 12.53 19.86
CA TRP A 694 -49.82 11.60 19.85
C TRP A 694 -51.11 12.28 19.41
N ASP A 695 -51.84 11.72 18.43
CA ASP A 695 -53.09 12.30 17.93
C ASP A 695 -54.22 12.35 18.97
N TYR A 696 -54.24 11.40 19.90
CA TYR A 696 -55.28 11.28 20.94
C TYR A 696 -54.68 11.17 22.35
N PRO A 697 -54.03 12.24 22.84
CA PRO A 697 -53.35 12.22 24.13
C PRO A 697 -54.37 12.24 25.27
N ARG A 698 -54.11 11.38 26.26
CA ARG A 698 -54.93 11.22 27.46
C ARG A 698 -54.08 11.39 28.69
N ILE A 699 -54.65 11.98 29.73
CA ILE A 699 -54.10 11.98 31.08
C ILE A 699 -54.86 10.97 31.94
N HIS A 700 -54.15 9.99 32.48
CA HIS A 700 -54.62 9.08 33.51
C HIS A 700 -54.06 9.61 34.84
N TYR A 701 -54.90 9.90 35.83
CA TYR A 701 -54.45 10.54 37.07
C TYR A 701 -55.17 10.05 38.32
N ALA A 702 -54.56 10.30 39.48
CA ALA A 702 -55.14 10.13 40.82
C ALA A 702 -54.94 11.41 41.64
N LEU A 703 -55.98 11.84 42.37
CA LEU A 703 -55.89 12.99 43.28
C LEU A 703 -55.31 12.53 44.63
N SER A 704 -54.16 13.07 45.04
CA SER A 704 -53.41 12.59 46.23
C SER A 704 -53.21 11.05 46.24
N ASP A 705 -53.53 10.37 47.35
CA ASP A 705 -53.49 8.90 47.46
C ASP A 705 -54.84 8.23 47.09
N GLY A 706 -55.66 8.91 46.28
CA GLY A 706 -56.96 8.41 45.82
C GLY A 706 -56.87 7.38 44.68
N GLU A 707 -58.04 6.92 44.25
CA GLU A 707 -58.16 6.00 43.11
C GLU A 707 -57.77 6.67 41.78
N TRP A 708 -57.11 5.92 40.91
CA TRP A 708 -56.81 6.37 39.55
C TRP A 708 -58.07 6.43 38.68
N THR A 709 -58.13 7.37 37.75
CA THR A 709 -59.14 7.41 36.69
C THR A 709 -59.19 6.09 35.91
N ALA A 710 -60.31 5.68 35.31
CA ALA A 710 -60.31 4.47 34.48
C ALA A 710 -59.43 4.65 33.22
N VAL A 711 -58.68 3.62 32.83
CA VAL A 711 -57.90 3.59 31.57
C VAL A 711 -58.85 3.67 30.37
N PRO A 712 -58.59 4.52 29.34
CA PRO A 712 -57.34 5.23 29.05
C PRO A 712 -57.19 6.63 29.68
N GLY A 713 -58.07 7.05 30.59
CA GLY A 713 -58.01 8.37 31.21
C GLY A 713 -58.76 9.46 30.44
N VAL A 714 -58.51 10.72 30.79
CA VAL A 714 -59.27 11.89 30.31
C VAL A 714 -58.61 12.49 29.06
N ALA A 715 -59.41 12.87 28.06
CA ALA A 715 -58.93 13.52 26.83
C ALA A 715 -58.28 14.86 27.15
N MET A 716 -57.13 15.11 26.53
CA MET A 716 -56.53 16.43 26.44
C MET A 716 -56.89 17.05 25.08
N SER A 717 -57.04 18.38 25.04
CA SER A 717 -57.31 19.13 23.81
C SER A 717 -56.02 19.70 23.25
N ARG A 718 -55.93 19.97 21.94
CA ARG A 718 -54.77 20.71 21.40
C ARG A 718 -54.81 22.16 21.86
N PHE A 719 -53.65 22.69 22.24
CA PHE A 719 -53.51 24.10 22.55
C PHE A 719 -53.36 24.89 21.24
N HIS A 720 -54.16 25.94 21.06
CA HIS A 720 -54.24 26.64 19.77
C HIS A 720 -52.93 27.35 19.41
N ASP A 721 -52.34 28.03 20.40
CA ASP A 721 -51.16 28.86 20.19
C ASP A 721 -49.87 28.02 20.03
N TYR A 722 -49.86 26.77 20.55
CA TYR A 722 -48.79 25.79 20.37
C TYR A 722 -49.39 24.39 20.13
N PRO A 723 -49.73 24.04 18.87
CA PRO A 723 -50.44 22.80 18.52
C PRO A 723 -49.72 21.51 18.92
N GLU A 724 -48.41 21.57 19.11
CA GLU A 724 -47.56 20.47 19.60
C GLU A 724 -47.80 20.14 21.08
N TYR A 725 -48.50 21.01 21.82
CA TYR A 725 -48.92 20.76 23.20
C TYR A 725 -50.40 20.34 23.27
N ALA A 726 -50.64 19.28 24.03
CA ALA A 726 -51.97 18.95 24.51
C ALA A 726 -52.22 19.62 25.86
N VAL A 727 -53.35 20.31 26.03
CA VAL A 727 -53.73 21.03 27.24
C VAL A 727 -54.94 20.41 27.93
N ILE A 728 -54.91 20.40 29.26
CA ILE A 728 -56.07 20.11 30.10
C ILE A 728 -56.05 20.96 31.37
N THR A 729 -57.23 21.35 31.84
CA THR A 729 -57.41 21.96 33.16
C THR A 729 -58.26 21.04 34.04
N LEU A 730 -57.72 20.64 35.17
CA LEU A 730 -58.36 19.76 36.15
C LEU A 730 -58.63 20.52 37.45
N ASN A 731 -59.77 20.24 38.08
CA ASN A 731 -60.09 20.77 39.41
C ASN A 731 -59.60 19.79 40.48
N LEU A 732 -58.72 20.25 41.36
CA LEU A 732 -58.20 19.47 42.48
C LEU A 732 -59.08 19.60 43.74
N GLY A 733 -59.95 20.62 43.81
CA GLY A 733 -60.75 20.92 45.00
C GLY A 733 -59.86 21.15 46.22
N THR A 734 -60.07 20.31 47.26
CA THR A 734 -59.26 20.34 48.50
C THR A 734 -57.95 19.53 48.40
N ALA A 735 -57.71 18.78 47.33
CA ALA A 735 -56.44 18.09 47.12
C ALA A 735 -55.34 19.09 46.76
N ASN A 736 -54.13 18.88 47.28
CA ASN A 736 -53.00 19.78 47.01
C ASN A 736 -52.16 19.36 45.81
N ARG A 737 -52.28 18.11 45.36
CA ARG A 737 -51.55 17.55 44.22
C ARG A 737 -52.32 16.43 43.51
N LEU A 738 -51.92 16.11 42.29
CA LEU A 738 -52.29 14.90 41.57
C LEU A 738 -51.04 14.15 41.10
N LYS A 739 -51.17 12.83 40.96
CA LYS A 739 -50.24 11.96 40.22
C LYS A 739 -50.81 11.67 38.84
N ALA A 740 -49.98 11.65 37.81
CA ALA A 740 -50.41 11.49 36.42
C ALA A 740 -49.44 10.64 35.59
N ALA A 741 -50.02 9.90 34.65
CA ALA A 741 -49.33 9.29 33.52
C ALA A 741 -50.11 9.64 32.24
N PHE A 742 -49.39 9.75 31.12
CA PHE A 742 -49.98 10.11 29.84
C PHE A 742 -50.00 8.90 28.91
N ASN A 743 -50.99 8.82 28.01
CA ASN A 743 -51.05 7.77 27.00
C ASN A 743 -51.69 8.24 25.70
N ASN A 744 -51.47 7.47 24.63
CA ASN A 744 -52.00 7.76 23.30
C ASN A 744 -53.40 7.19 23.02
N SER A 745 -54.16 6.78 24.04
CA SER A 745 -55.41 6.00 23.93
C SER A 745 -55.28 4.56 23.40
N PHE A 746 -54.12 4.14 22.88
CA PHE A 746 -53.91 2.85 22.19
C PHE A 746 -52.82 1.98 22.83
N GLY A 747 -52.43 2.26 24.07
CA GLY A 747 -51.55 1.40 24.88
C GLY A 747 -50.08 1.83 24.95
N SER A 748 -49.69 2.95 24.34
CA SER A 748 -48.38 3.58 24.59
C SER A 748 -48.50 4.55 25.76
N TRP A 749 -47.55 4.47 26.71
CA TRP A 749 -47.59 5.20 27.96
C TRP A 749 -46.31 6.01 28.19
N ASP A 750 -46.50 7.20 28.75
CA ASP A 750 -45.48 8.03 29.36
C ASP A 750 -45.78 8.16 30.86
N SER A 751 -45.10 7.33 31.64
CA SER A 751 -45.27 7.20 33.09
C SER A 751 -44.03 7.67 33.85
N ASN A 752 -43.21 8.55 33.26
CA ASN A 752 -41.95 9.00 33.87
C ASN A 752 -41.06 7.82 34.33
N GLU A 753 -40.83 6.85 33.44
CA GLU A 753 -40.09 5.62 33.74
C GLU A 753 -40.67 4.80 34.92
N GLY A 754 -42.00 4.86 35.12
CA GLY A 754 -42.72 4.16 36.18
C GLY A 754 -42.82 4.92 37.51
N ARG A 755 -42.41 6.20 37.56
CA ARG A 755 -42.48 7.04 38.77
C ARG A 755 -43.74 7.91 38.87
N ASP A 756 -44.49 8.03 37.78
CA ASP A 756 -45.57 9.02 37.59
C ASP A 756 -45.09 10.49 37.66
N TYR A 757 -45.88 11.39 37.12
CA TYR A 757 -45.69 12.84 37.22
C TYR A 757 -46.54 13.40 38.36
N GLU A 758 -46.00 14.33 39.16
CA GLU A 758 -46.76 15.02 40.20
C GLU A 758 -46.96 16.50 39.85
N PHE A 759 -48.21 16.96 39.95
CA PHE A 759 -48.57 18.36 39.73
C PHE A 759 -49.36 18.91 40.92
N ALA A 760 -48.98 20.10 41.38
CA ALA A 760 -49.77 20.87 42.35
C ALA A 760 -50.78 21.77 41.63
N LYS A 761 -51.52 22.59 42.39
CA LYS A 761 -52.37 23.65 41.82
C LYS A 761 -51.48 24.70 41.12
N GLY A 762 -51.85 25.12 39.92
CA GLY A 762 -51.03 26.04 39.12
C GLY A 762 -51.07 25.74 37.62
N ILE A 763 -50.14 26.34 36.87
CA ILE A 763 -50.02 26.16 35.42
C ILE A 763 -48.64 25.56 35.15
N TYR A 764 -48.60 24.49 34.36
CA TYR A 764 -47.38 23.73 34.11
C TYR A 764 -47.25 23.32 32.65
N THR A 765 -46.00 23.25 32.19
CA THR A 765 -45.61 22.68 30.90
C THR A 765 -44.75 21.45 31.14
N LEU A 766 -45.11 20.31 30.56
CA LEU A 766 -44.37 19.05 30.59
C LEU A 766 -43.78 18.78 29.20
N ARG A 767 -42.46 18.73 29.10
CA ARG A 767 -41.71 18.43 27.87
C ARG A 767 -40.52 17.53 28.19
N ASN A 768 -40.29 16.49 27.39
CA ASN A 768 -39.15 15.57 27.54
C ASN A 768 -39.00 15.02 28.97
N GLY A 769 -40.13 14.76 29.64
CA GLY A 769 -40.16 14.26 31.02
C GLY A 769 -39.86 15.30 32.11
N GLN A 770 -39.68 16.58 31.78
CA GLN A 770 -39.43 17.67 32.73
C GLN A 770 -40.64 18.60 32.86
N ILE A 771 -40.94 19.01 34.10
CA ILE A 771 -42.05 19.91 34.45
C ILE A 771 -41.53 21.33 34.67
N PHE A 772 -42.09 22.30 33.94
CA PHE A 772 -41.82 23.72 34.03
C PHE A 772 -43.07 24.46 34.52
N ASN A 773 -42.91 25.53 35.29
CA ASN A 773 -44.02 26.40 35.68
C ASN A 773 -44.38 27.35 34.54
N GLY A 774 -45.68 27.53 34.29
CA GLY A 774 -46.22 28.44 33.29
C GLY A 774 -46.67 27.75 32.00
N THR A 775 -47.16 28.56 31.06
CA THR A 775 -47.55 28.14 29.71
C THR A 775 -46.33 27.86 28.84
N PRO A 776 -46.47 27.09 27.74
CA PRO A 776 -45.39 26.90 26.78
C PRO A 776 -44.84 28.24 26.28
N ASN A 777 -43.52 28.31 26.12
CA ASN A 777 -42.83 29.45 25.50
C ASN A 777 -41.60 28.95 24.74
N ASN A 778 -41.06 29.79 23.85
CA ASN A 778 -39.94 29.46 22.97
C ASN A 778 -38.58 29.32 23.69
N ASN A 779 -38.51 29.49 25.02
CA ASN A 779 -37.26 29.48 25.79
C ASN A 779 -36.98 28.15 26.49
N PHE A 780 -37.79 27.11 26.28
CA PHE A 780 -37.54 25.76 26.82
C PHE A 780 -36.84 24.88 25.78
N TYR A 781 -35.55 25.16 25.52
CA TYR A 781 -34.62 24.32 24.76
C TYR A 781 -33.51 23.78 25.65
#